data_AF-A0A535CC96-F1
#
_entry.id   AF-A0A535CC96-F1
#
_cell.length_a   1.000
_cell.length_b   1.000
_cell.length_c   1.000
_cell.angle_alpha   90.00
_cell.angle_beta   90.00
_cell.angle_gamma   90.00
#
_symmetry.space_group_name_H-M   'P 1'
#
loop_
_entity.id
_entity.type
_entity.pdbx_description
1 polymer ?
#
loop_
_entity_poly.entity_id
_entity_poly.type
_entity_poly.pdbx_seq_one_letter_code
_entity_poly.pdbx_strand_id
1 'polypeptide(L)'
;MADGSRVEAVDALNGSAVASWDAGAPVAALGFDDQADRLLVGFGSSGNVSVYSLRPFLSGHGERAPPVVTATIDTGLKSVEQILIPADASEVAFRGSDGLTVVERTTGVVLSSKPIVAQQIAFATGTSDSQGDALFATVPGQRVVVALNATTLAERNRQQLQYPLPGPLLVQGTGADQQLWVATGPLPGTEEHGPSNGGFVVFSAPELSQTTLPPMPLPGHATSFAWQPVANVVYAAGIADDGKPTLWTIDPLGDSRSGYATFDATTLPAPATAMAFDVSNHSQSDDDGRLLVATSGGGSAALVGIDAGSNAFAWRLMGIVFGAILVGLVYLLAATMFRRRGIAILAALFVAFDAMSYVMSRIAMNDIYVAVFIVAAYLVFWQIWSGRWARSAWWALPLVGVLIGLAAATKWVGWYALAGLLVLVLARSALGRFLLVAAIGFLTIATGFGAPWPFLVACLLALAVALAFVYVRPIALDPADLMAVPATGVVLGGVGLAFAIGYGQVEGRTPGNAVEALFDFLARGTQAAWPAWLMLAVAGLLIGSRAVVSLRNPASDRRWLQPSELAGFAWPWVGACLVVVPLLVYFVAYIPYLQLGHAVSIPGGPGYGWSLDELQVQMFSYHFNLQAGHPAASPWWSWPLDLKPVWFYGSPGWDGNLVAAIYNGGNPVLFWAGVPAIVACGVLAWRRRSAALVLIVAAFAFQFLPWTRIERATFQYHYLTAVLFAMIAIAYLVDEALRSRAYQALGVAFLVAAAVVGVMIWPLGAAWPMPDWYMNAARALPPWNFEFKFPGPPQGNREVFSTTTLQLVTGAMLALGAAAFALYGRPWIARLGLAPVLAGGPPERTQEQDEPDQDQRQRPELGNPQPGHVVPRQEPDPDQDQHGADEDPALS
;
A
#
# COMPACT_ATOMS: atom_id res chain seq x y z
N MET A 1 44.23 -3.74 24.80
CA MET A 1 45.70 -3.65 24.92
C MET A 1 46.28 -3.78 23.51
N ALA A 2 47.55 -3.41 23.27
CA ALA A 2 48.13 -3.37 21.91
C ALA A 2 48.35 -4.78 21.30
N ASP A 3 48.30 -5.82 22.13
CA ASP A 3 48.35 -7.24 21.82
C ASP A 3 46.98 -7.87 21.46
N GLY A 4 45.87 -7.13 21.60
CA GLY A 4 44.52 -7.64 21.34
C GLY A 4 43.94 -8.56 22.42
N SER A 5 44.48 -8.61 23.64
CA SER A 5 43.96 -9.49 24.70
C SER A 5 42.77 -8.93 25.50
N ARG A 6 42.51 -7.62 25.39
CA ARG A 6 41.45 -6.94 26.14
C ARG A 6 40.07 -7.32 25.58
N VAL A 7 39.17 -7.74 26.47
CA VAL A 7 37.72 -7.74 26.23
C VAL A 7 37.10 -6.54 26.97
N GLU A 8 36.06 -5.98 26.38
CA GLU A 8 35.34 -4.82 26.90
C GLU A 8 33.84 -5.02 26.66
N ALA A 9 33.06 -4.95 27.72
CA ALA A 9 31.61 -4.96 27.69
C ALA A 9 31.13 -3.51 27.82
N VAL A 10 30.25 -3.10 26.90
CA VAL A 10 29.69 -1.74 26.85
C VAL A 10 28.17 -1.77 26.97
N ASP A 11 27.60 -0.67 27.45
CA ASP A 11 26.17 -0.38 27.38
C ASP A 11 25.81 -0.04 25.92
N ALA A 12 24.86 -0.76 25.33
CA ALA A 12 24.49 -0.60 23.93
C ALA A 12 23.70 0.68 23.61
N LEU A 13 23.13 1.35 24.62
CA LEU A 13 22.33 2.58 24.47
C LEU A 13 23.19 3.84 24.52
N ASN A 14 24.24 3.85 25.34
CA ASN A 14 25.09 5.03 25.55
C ASN A 14 26.59 4.82 25.24
N GLY A 15 27.02 3.58 24.95
CA GLY A 15 28.40 3.25 24.60
C GLY A 15 29.40 3.29 25.76
N SER A 16 28.95 3.47 27.01
CA SER A 16 29.84 3.49 28.18
C SER A 16 30.37 2.10 28.51
N ALA A 17 31.62 2.04 28.96
CA ALA A 17 32.23 0.78 29.41
C ALA A 17 31.59 0.31 30.73
N VAL A 18 30.99 -0.88 30.68
CA VAL A 18 30.36 -1.56 31.82
C VAL A 18 31.40 -2.40 32.57
N ALA A 19 32.31 -3.05 31.84
CA ALA A 19 33.46 -3.76 32.40
C ALA A 19 34.55 -3.93 31.33
N SER A 20 35.82 -4.01 31.74
CA SER A 20 36.91 -4.42 30.86
C SER A 20 37.88 -5.32 31.61
N TRP A 21 38.37 -6.35 30.91
CA TRP A 21 39.33 -7.31 31.47
C TRP A 21 40.32 -7.79 30.41
N ASP A 22 41.41 -8.38 30.88
CA ASP A 22 42.39 -9.07 30.05
C ASP A 22 41.99 -10.55 29.96
N ALA A 23 41.84 -11.06 28.73
CA ALA A 23 41.56 -12.47 28.49
C ALA A 23 42.82 -13.36 28.54
N GLY A 24 44.01 -12.76 28.70
CA GLY A 24 45.30 -13.44 28.88
C GLY A 24 46.03 -13.84 27.59
N ALA A 25 45.36 -13.75 26.44
CA ALA A 25 45.92 -13.96 25.11
C ALA A 25 45.13 -13.18 24.05
N PRO A 26 45.70 -12.92 22.84
CA PRO A 26 45.00 -12.20 21.77
C PRO A 26 43.68 -12.88 21.38
N VAL A 27 42.57 -12.14 21.51
CA VAL A 27 41.23 -12.67 21.21
C VAL A 27 40.99 -12.66 19.70
N ALA A 28 40.56 -13.80 19.15
CA ALA A 28 40.24 -13.94 17.73
C ALA A 28 38.75 -14.20 17.47
N ALA A 29 38.02 -14.76 18.44
CA ALA A 29 36.57 -14.96 18.33
C ALA A 29 35.86 -14.88 19.69
N LEU A 30 34.61 -14.44 19.66
CA LEU A 30 33.69 -14.43 20.78
C LEU A 30 32.41 -15.17 20.39
N GLY A 31 31.83 -15.94 21.32
CA GLY A 31 30.53 -16.58 21.15
C GLY A 31 29.71 -16.47 22.43
N PHE A 32 28.48 -15.99 22.33
CA PHE A 32 27.53 -15.96 23.45
C PHE A 32 26.61 -17.18 23.40
N ASP A 33 26.50 -17.90 24.52
CA ASP A 33 25.57 -19.00 24.71
C ASP A 33 24.44 -18.53 25.62
N ASP A 34 23.28 -18.34 25.01
CA ASP A 34 22.05 -17.81 25.61
C ASP A 34 21.41 -18.79 26.59
N GLN A 35 21.34 -20.09 26.26
CA GLN A 35 20.77 -21.12 27.13
C GLN A 35 21.56 -21.32 28.44
N ALA A 36 22.87 -21.05 28.41
CA ALA A 36 23.77 -21.28 29.54
C ALA A 36 24.29 -20.00 30.21
N ASP A 37 23.89 -18.81 29.73
CA ASP A 37 24.38 -17.50 30.19
C ASP A 37 25.92 -17.45 30.28
N ARG A 38 26.63 -17.77 29.19
CA ARG A 38 28.11 -17.82 29.19
C ARG A 38 28.72 -17.25 27.91
N LEU A 39 29.92 -16.71 28.07
CA LEU A 39 30.75 -16.18 26.98
C LEU A 39 31.91 -17.14 26.72
N LEU A 40 32.05 -17.59 25.48
CA LEU A 40 33.19 -18.35 24.98
C LEU A 40 34.16 -17.38 24.30
N VAL A 41 35.42 -17.40 24.73
CA VAL A 41 36.49 -16.54 24.20
C VAL A 41 37.55 -17.42 23.55
N GLY A 42 37.68 -17.34 22.22
CA GLY A 42 38.65 -18.06 21.41
C GLY A 42 39.88 -17.20 21.08
N PHE A 43 41.06 -17.81 21.09
CA PHE A 43 42.33 -17.09 20.96
C PHE A 43 43.00 -17.28 19.59
N GLY A 44 43.67 -16.23 19.11
CA GLY A 44 44.44 -16.27 17.86
C GLY A 44 45.77 -17.05 17.96
N SER A 45 46.22 -17.34 19.18
CA SER A 45 47.52 -17.98 19.47
C SER A 45 47.42 -19.36 20.14
N SER A 46 46.22 -19.90 20.34
CA SER A 46 46.02 -21.25 20.89
C SER A 46 44.64 -21.81 20.56
N GLY A 47 44.49 -23.13 20.49
CA GLY A 47 43.19 -23.82 20.42
C GLY A 47 42.37 -23.83 21.71
N ASN A 48 42.81 -23.16 22.77
CA ASN A 48 42.03 -23.04 23.99
C ASN A 48 40.86 -22.05 23.81
N VAL A 49 39.73 -22.35 24.44
CA VAL A 49 38.59 -21.45 24.58
C VAL A 49 38.27 -21.27 26.05
N SER A 50 38.37 -20.03 26.53
CA SER A 50 38.00 -19.69 27.91
C SER A 50 36.50 -19.48 28.02
N VAL A 51 35.86 -20.17 28.96
CA VAL A 51 34.41 -20.10 29.21
C VAL A 51 34.16 -19.24 30.45
N TYR A 52 33.50 -18.10 30.26
CA TYR A 52 33.16 -17.14 31.31
C TYR A 52 31.68 -17.27 31.67
N SER A 53 31.34 -17.37 32.95
CA SER A 53 29.94 -17.30 33.38
C SER A 53 29.45 -15.85 33.40
N LEU A 54 28.36 -15.60 32.69
CA LEU A 54 27.73 -14.28 32.63
C LEU A 54 26.53 -14.13 33.58
N ARG A 55 26.00 -15.18 34.23
CA ARG A 55 24.85 -15.04 35.17
C ARG A 55 25.02 -13.93 36.21
N PRO A 56 26.15 -13.85 36.96
CA PRO A 56 26.33 -12.77 37.94
C PRO A 56 26.47 -11.41 37.25
N PHE A 57 27.14 -11.40 36.08
CA PHE A 57 27.38 -10.21 35.29
C PHE A 57 26.07 -9.59 34.76
N LEU A 58 25.22 -10.39 34.11
CA LEU A 58 23.94 -9.94 33.55
C LEU A 58 22.96 -9.47 34.64
N SER A 59 23.05 -10.02 35.85
CA SER A 59 22.23 -9.61 37.01
C SER A 59 22.63 -8.27 37.64
N GLY A 60 23.79 -7.70 37.29
CA GLY A 60 24.27 -6.43 37.85
C GLY A 60 23.76 -5.18 37.10
N HIS A 61 23.89 -4.00 37.70
CA HIS A 61 23.57 -2.72 37.07
C HIS A 61 24.74 -1.74 37.20
N GLY A 62 24.94 -0.86 36.20
CA GLY A 62 26.07 0.08 36.19
C GLY A 62 27.40 -0.61 35.90
N GLU A 63 28.48 -0.14 36.52
CA GLU A 63 29.81 -0.76 36.45
C GLU A 63 29.79 -2.16 37.09
N ARG A 64 30.39 -3.14 36.41
CA ARG A 64 30.37 -4.56 36.80
C ARG A 64 31.79 -5.10 36.96
N ALA A 65 31.97 -6.02 37.90
CA ALA A 65 33.21 -6.79 38.00
C ALA A 65 33.40 -7.68 36.74
N PRO A 66 34.64 -7.96 36.32
CA PRO A 66 34.92 -8.93 35.26
C PRO A 66 34.22 -10.27 35.49
N PRO A 67 33.65 -10.91 34.45
CA PRO A 67 33.08 -12.24 34.59
C PRO A 67 34.17 -13.27 34.91
N VAL A 68 33.79 -14.34 35.60
CA VAL A 68 34.74 -15.36 36.09
C VAL A 68 34.83 -16.51 35.08
N VAL A 69 36.06 -16.92 34.75
CA VAL A 69 36.33 -18.13 33.97
C VAL A 69 35.93 -19.35 34.79
N THR A 70 34.98 -20.15 34.29
CA THR A 70 34.48 -21.36 34.95
C THR A 70 35.04 -22.65 34.34
N ALA A 71 35.47 -22.61 33.07
CA ALA A 71 36.09 -23.74 32.38
C ALA A 71 37.01 -23.26 31.25
N THR A 72 37.87 -24.16 30.77
CA THR A 72 38.63 -24.00 29.52
C THR A 72 38.38 -25.24 28.67
N ILE A 73 38.03 -25.03 27.40
CA ILE A 73 37.87 -26.10 26.40
C ILE A 73 39.15 -26.13 25.56
N ASP A 74 39.84 -27.27 25.53
CA ASP A 74 40.93 -27.52 24.59
C ASP A 74 40.33 -28.11 23.30
N THR A 75 40.36 -27.34 22.21
CA THR A 75 39.83 -27.78 20.91
C THR A 75 40.85 -28.56 20.07
N GLY A 76 42.11 -28.66 20.51
CA GLY A 76 43.21 -29.25 19.73
C GLY A 76 43.67 -28.43 18.51
N LEU A 77 43.06 -27.28 18.23
CA LEU A 77 43.41 -26.37 17.13
C LEU A 77 44.65 -25.51 17.45
N LYS A 78 45.23 -24.83 16.46
CA LYS A 78 46.26 -23.80 16.71
C LYS A 78 45.70 -22.42 17.06
N SER A 79 44.50 -22.11 16.58
CA SER A 79 43.77 -20.87 16.83
C SER A 79 42.27 -21.17 16.87
N VAL A 80 41.47 -20.29 17.49
CA VAL A 80 40.01 -20.32 17.43
C VAL A 80 39.51 -18.98 16.91
N GLU A 81 39.18 -18.98 15.62
CA GLU A 81 38.89 -17.77 14.81
C GLU A 81 37.42 -17.64 14.42
N GLN A 82 36.60 -18.66 14.69
CA GLN A 82 35.15 -18.58 14.60
C GLN A 82 34.53 -19.55 15.61
N ILE A 83 33.47 -19.13 16.28
CA ILE A 83 32.69 -19.92 17.23
C ILE A 83 31.24 -19.87 16.74
N LEU A 84 30.61 -21.04 16.54
CA LEU A 84 29.19 -21.15 16.23
C LEU A 84 28.47 -21.87 17.38
N ILE A 85 27.46 -21.20 17.93
CA ILE A 85 26.61 -21.68 19.02
C ILE A 85 25.17 -21.62 18.49
N PRO A 86 24.65 -22.73 17.92
CA PRO A 86 23.30 -22.75 17.36
C PRO A 86 22.29 -22.84 18.51
N ALA A 87 21.22 -22.03 18.46
CA ALA A 87 20.23 -21.96 19.54
C ALA A 87 19.68 -23.35 19.92
N ASP A 88 19.26 -24.15 18.94
CA ASP A 88 18.59 -25.44 19.16
C ASP A 88 19.52 -26.67 19.10
N ALA A 89 20.86 -26.50 19.06
CA ALA A 89 21.80 -27.61 18.96
C ALA A 89 22.40 -28.03 20.31
N SER A 90 22.79 -29.32 20.39
CA SER A 90 23.61 -29.87 21.47
C SER A 90 25.12 -29.72 21.24
N GLU A 91 25.52 -29.12 20.13
CA GLU A 91 26.90 -29.00 19.68
C GLU A 91 27.35 -27.53 19.56
N VAL A 92 28.64 -27.28 19.83
CA VAL A 92 29.30 -26.01 19.54
C VAL A 92 30.45 -26.28 18.57
N ALA A 93 30.52 -25.52 17.48
CA ALA A 93 31.53 -25.70 16.43
C ALA A 93 32.58 -24.58 16.43
N PHE A 94 33.83 -24.98 16.25
CA PHE A 94 35.00 -24.10 16.25
C PHE A 94 35.76 -24.20 14.93
N ARG A 95 36.13 -23.05 14.35
CA ARG A 95 37.05 -22.93 13.21
C ARG A 95 38.40 -22.43 13.68
N GLY A 96 39.47 -23.10 13.30
CA GLY A 96 40.84 -22.64 13.48
C GLY A 96 41.57 -22.47 12.16
N SER A 97 42.81 -21.98 12.23
CA SER A 97 43.72 -21.86 11.08
C SER A 97 44.10 -23.21 10.45
N ASP A 98 43.96 -24.32 11.19
CA ASP A 98 44.41 -25.65 10.77
C ASP A 98 43.36 -26.77 10.85
N GLY A 99 42.12 -26.46 11.23
CA GLY A 99 41.05 -27.47 11.29
C GLY A 99 39.70 -26.96 11.79
N LEU A 100 38.78 -27.92 11.94
CA LEU A 100 37.48 -27.78 12.58
C LEU A 100 37.41 -28.72 13.79
N THR A 101 36.85 -28.23 14.90
CA THR A 101 36.55 -29.03 16.09
C THR A 101 35.11 -28.77 16.53
N VAL A 102 34.39 -29.82 16.92
CA VAL A 102 33.05 -29.74 17.48
C VAL A 102 33.03 -30.40 18.86
N VAL A 103 32.36 -29.75 19.81
CA VAL A 103 32.23 -30.20 21.20
C VAL A 103 30.76 -30.30 21.59
N GLU A 104 30.45 -31.15 22.57
CA GLU A 104 29.14 -31.16 23.21
C GLU A 104 28.98 -29.89 24.07
N ARG A 105 27.86 -29.19 23.89
CA ARG A 105 27.61 -27.84 24.42
C ARG A 105 27.73 -27.82 25.94
N THR A 106 27.13 -28.75 26.66
CA THR A 106 27.02 -28.69 28.13
C THR A 106 28.37 -28.91 28.82
N THR A 107 29.11 -29.91 28.37
CA THR A 107 30.33 -30.45 29.01
C THR A 107 31.62 -29.91 28.41
N GLY A 108 31.58 -29.42 27.16
CA GLY A 108 32.78 -29.02 26.41
C GLY A 108 33.63 -30.20 25.92
N VAL A 109 33.14 -31.44 25.99
CA VAL A 109 33.87 -32.63 25.52
C VAL A 109 33.94 -32.62 23.98
N VAL A 110 35.15 -32.79 23.44
CA VAL A 110 35.37 -32.91 21.99
C VAL A 110 34.67 -34.15 21.42
N LEU A 111 33.74 -33.92 20.50
CA LEU A 111 33.00 -34.94 19.76
C LEU A 111 33.76 -35.38 18.51
N SER A 112 34.31 -34.41 17.76
CA SER A 112 35.15 -34.66 16.60
C SER A 112 36.09 -33.48 16.36
N SER A 113 37.29 -33.78 15.86
CA SER A 113 38.22 -32.80 15.33
C SER A 113 38.83 -33.33 14.03
N LYS A 114 38.92 -32.47 13.01
CA LYS A 114 39.45 -32.82 11.68
C LYS A 114 40.32 -31.69 11.13
N PRO A 115 41.41 -32.00 10.41
CA PRO A 115 42.26 -31.01 9.74
C PRO A 115 41.61 -30.49 8.43
N ILE A 116 40.35 -30.04 8.52
CA ILE A 116 39.60 -29.41 7.44
C ILE A 116 39.84 -27.91 7.57
N VAL A 117 40.70 -27.34 6.73
CA VAL A 117 40.92 -25.89 6.72
C VAL A 117 39.74 -25.23 6.01
N ALA A 118 39.01 -24.39 6.73
CA ALA A 118 37.85 -23.64 6.23
C ALA A 118 38.10 -22.13 6.29
N GLN A 119 37.56 -21.39 5.32
CA GLN A 119 37.60 -19.92 5.30
C GLN A 119 36.48 -19.33 6.16
N GLN A 120 35.27 -19.89 6.08
CA GLN A 120 34.11 -19.59 6.90
C GLN A 120 33.33 -20.88 7.18
N ILE A 121 32.63 -20.92 8.32
CA ILE A 121 31.64 -21.97 8.64
C ILE A 121 30.25 -21.39 8.94
N ALA A 122 29.21 -22.20 8.75
CA ALA A 122 27.84 -21.94 9.21
C ALA A 122 27.15 -23.25 9.64
N PHE A 123 26.11 -23.18 10.47
CA PHE A 123 25.47 -24.34 11.10
C PHE A 123 23.96 -24.37 10.82
N ALA A 124 23.41 -25.55 10.51
CA ALA A 124 21.99 -25.81 10.32
C ALA A 124 21.49 -26.92 11.24
N THR A 125 20.29 -26.72 11.81
CA THR A 125 19.66 -27.56 12.84
C THR A 125 18.39 -28.22 12.32
N GLY A 126 18.16 -29.49 12.69
CA GLY A 126 16.92 -30.19 12.32
C GLY A 126 16.80 -30.49 10.82
N THR A 127 17.93 -30.73 10.14
CA THR A 127 18.02 -30.98 8.70
C THR A 127 17.54 -32.39 8.31
N SER A 128 16.22 -32.60 8.42
CA SER A 128 15.47 -33.86 8.23
C SER A 128 15.74 -34.96 9.28
N ASP A 129 14.71 -35.76 9.56
CA ASP A 129 14.77 -36.97 10.39
C ASP A 129 15.82 -38.00 9.92
N SER A 130 16.31 -37.86 8.68
CA SER A 130 17.20 -38.82 8.01
C SER A 130 18.71 -38.58 8.24
N GLN A 131 19.11 -37.40 8.74
CA GLN A 131 20.52 -37.01 8.80
C GLN A 131 20.96 -36.29 10.09
N GLY A 132 20.08 -35.56 10.77
CA GLY A 132 20.48 -34.66 11.86
C GLY A 132 21.42 -33.51 11.40
N ASP A 133 21.91 -32.71 12.33
CA ASP A 133 22.49 -31.37 12.08
C ASP A 133 23.70 -31.31 11.14
N ALA A 134 23.85 -30.17 10.46
CA ALA A 134 24.83 -29.96 9.39
C ALA A 134 25.74 -28.75 9.67
N LEU A 135 27.04 -28.92 9.43
CA LEU A 135 28.03 -27.86 9.44
C LEU A 135 28.54 -27.61 8.01
N PHE A 136 28.38 -26.40 7.50
CA PHE A 136 28.89 -26.00 6.19
C PHE A 136 30.24 -25.31 6.31
N ALA A 137 31.11 -25.53 5.33
CA ALA A 137 32.43 -24.91 5.25
C ALA A 137 32.77 -24.49 3.81
N THR A 138 33.36 -23.30 3.65
CA THR A 138 34.03 -22.89 2.40
C THR A 138 35.50 -23.28 2.43
N VAL A 139 36.00 -23.87 1.34
CA VAL A 139 37.40 -24.33 1.26
C VAL A 139 38.30 -23.20 0.72
N PRO A 140 39.33 -22.74 1.46
CA PRO A 140 40.17 -21.61 1.06
C PRO A 140 40.81 -21.77 -0.32
N GLY A 141 40.76 -20.73 -1.14
CA GLY A 141 41.32 -20.71 -2.49
C GLY A 141 40.61 -21.63 -3.50
N GLN A 142 39.59 -22.37 -3.06
CA GLN A 142 38.76 -23.22 -3.91
C GLN A 142 37.35 -22.61 -4.04
N ARG A 143 36.62 -23.01 -5.07
CA ARG A 143 35.23 -22.60 -5.29
C ARG A 143 34.29 -23.69 -4.78
N VAL A 144 34.51 -24.16 -3.56
CA VAL A 144 33.82 -25.34 -3.00
C VAL A 144 33.16 -24.99 -1.66
N VAL A 145 31.88 -25.36 -1.54
CA VAL A 145 31.16 -25.47 -0.26
C VAL A 145 31.00 -26.95 0.07
N VAL A 146 31.28 -27.33 1.31
CA VAL A 146 31.14 -28.71 1.80
C VAL A 146 30.11 -28.74 2.93
N ALA A 147 29.21 -29.71 2.90
CA ALA A 147 28.32 -30.05 4.01
C ALA A 147 28.91 -31.22 4.80
N LEU A 148 29.11 -31.01 6.10
CA LEU A 148 29.61 -31.99 7.06
C LEU A 148 28.48 -32.37 8.03
N ASN A 149 28.49 -33.61 8.54
CA ASN A 149 27.72 -33.96 9.72
C ASN A 149 28.27 -33.20 10.93
N ALA A 150 27.42 -32.44 11.64
CA ALA A 150 27.86 -31.55 12.72
C ALA A 150 28.63 -32.30 13.82
N THR A 151 28.12 -33.45 14.28
CA THR A 151 28.70 -34.21 15.39
C THR A 151 30.05 -34.89 15.02
N THR A 152 30.16 -35.46 13.82
CA THR A 152 31.30 -36.33 13.43
C THR A 152 32.31 -35.65 12.49
N LEU A 153 31.96 -34.53 11.88
CA LEU A 153 32.69 -33.87 10.80
C LEU A 153 32.94 -34.77 9.57
N ALA A 154 32.12 -35.81 9.38
CA ALA A 154 32.12 -36.61 8.16
C ALA A 154 31.45 -35.83 7.02
N GLU A 155 32.05 -35.86 5.83
CA GLU A 155 31.48 -35.20 4.65
C GLU A 155 30.20 -35.91 4.19
N ARG A 156 29.12 -35.11 3.99
CA ARG A 156 27.83 -35.55 3.45
C ARG A 156 27.72 -35.23 1.97
N ASN A 157 28.03 -33.99 1.60
CA ASN A 157 27.87 -33.48 0.24
C ASN A 157 28.89 -32.35 -0.04
N ARG A 158 29.15 -32.08 -1.31
CA ARG A 158 30.01 -30.99 -1.79
C ARG A 158 29.39 -30.31 -3.01
N GLN A 159 29.49 -28.99 -3.07
CA GLN A 159 29.09 -28.19 -4.23
C GLN A 159 30.28 -27.42 -4.80
N GLN A 160 30.50 -27.57 -6.11
CA GLN A 160 31.52 -26.87 -6.87
C GLN A 160 30.89 -25.68 -7.58
N LEU A 161 31.18 -24.47 -7.11
CA LEU A 161 30.71 -23.22 -7.70
C LEU A 161 31.65 -22.74 -8.82
N GLN A 162 31.10 -21.88 -9.68
CA GLN A 162 31.84 -21.25 -10.77
C GLN A 162 32.57 -19.97 -10.32
N TYR A 163 32.26 -19.41 -9.15
CA TYR A 163 32.73 -18.10 -8.69
C TYR A 163 33.59 -18.22 -7.41
N PRO A 164 34.47 -17.25 -7.11
CA PRO A 164 35.21 -17.20 -5.85
C PRO A 164 34.26 -17.12 -4.64
N LEU A 165 34.67 -17.69 -3.50
CA LEU A 165 33.89 -17.71 -2.25
C LEU A 165 34.62 -16.96 -1.11
N PRO A 166 34.91 -15.65 -1.26
CA PRO A 166 35.68 -14.87 -0.30
C PRO A 166 34.92 -14.51 0.98
N GLY A 167 33.59 -14.49 0.94
CA GLY A 167 32.74 -13.83 1.92
C GLY A 167 32.12 -14.76 2.99
N PRO A 168 31.24 -14.22 3.84
CA PRO A 168 30.57 -14.92 4.93
C PRO A 168 29.61 -16.02 4.46
N LEU A 169 29.29 -16.90 5.41
CA LEU A 169 28.17 -17.84 5.35
C LEU A 169 27.10 -17.45 6.37
N LEU A 170 25.83 -17.67 6.04
CA LEU A 170 24.69 -17.52 6.95
C LEU A 170 23.71 -18.67 6.72
N VAL A 171 23.08 -19.18 7.78
CA VAL A 171 21.89 -20.03 7.67
C VAL A 171 20.68 -19.22 8.12
N GLN A 172 19.62 -19.26 7.30
CA GLN A 172 18.35 -18.57 7.50
C GLN A 172 17.22 -19.61 7.53
N GLY A 173 16.16 -19.37 8.30
CA GLY A 173 15.00 -20.28 8.42
C GLY A 173 15.15 -21.36 9.50
N THR A 174 14.19 -22.30 9.55
CA THR A 174 14.13 -23.38 10.55
C THR A 174 13.74 -24.73 9.91
N GLY A 175 14.30 -25.82 10.44
CA GLY A 175 14.01 -27.18 9.99
C GLY A 175 14.30 -27.43 8.51
N ALA A 176 13.35 -28.01 7.79
CA ALA A 176 13.50 -28.38 6.37
C ALA A 176 13.56 -27.17 5.41
N ASP A 177 13.06 -26.01 5.83
CA ASP A 177 13.04 -24.79 5.01
C ASP A 177 14.33 -23.94 5.17
N GLN A 178 15.35 -24.46 5.87
CA GLN A 178 16.61 -23.75 6.08
C GLN A 178 17.37 -23.50 4.76
N GLN A 179 17.84 -22.28 4.60
CA GLN A 179 18.62 -21.82 3.46
C GLN A 179 20.05 -21.47 3.89
N LEU A 180 21.04 -21.97 3.15
CA LEU A 180 22.44 -21.57 3.29
C LEU A 180 22.75 -20.46 2.29
N TRP A 181 23.06 -19.28 2.82
CA TRP A 181 23.46 -18.08 2.10
C TRP A 181 24.99 -18.03 2.01
N VAL A 182 25.51 -17.94 0.78
CA VAL A 182 26.94 -17.99 0.46
C VAL A 182 27.34 -16.72 -0.28
N ALA A 183 28.12 -15.85 0.34
CA ALA A 183 28.64 -14.65 -0.35
C ALA A 183 29.68 -15.03 -1.41
N THR A 184 29.59 -14.41 -2.59
CA THR A 184 30.48 -14.63 -3.72
C THR A 184 31.35 -13.43 -4.01
N GLY A 185 32.50 -13.69 -4.64
CA GLY A 185 33.28 -12.67 -5.34
C GLY A 185 32.62 -12.25 -6.66
N PRO A 186 33.38 -11.67 -7.60
CA PRO A 186 32.84 -11.12 -8.84
C PRO A 186 32.00 -12.13 -9.63
N LEU A 187 30.81 -11.69 -10.03
CA LEU A 187 29.90 -12.45 -10.88
C LEU A 187 29.93 -11.90 -12.31
N PRO A 188 29.97 -12.77 -13.34
CA PRO A 188 29.77 -12.34 -14.72
C PRO A 188 28.33 -11.85 -14.91
N GLY A 189 28.11 -10.98 -15.88
CA GLY A 189 26.76 -10.62 -16.29
C GLY A 189 26.01 -11.83 -16.85
N THR A 190 24.69 -11.85 -16.66
CA THR A 190 23.76 -12.84 -17.22
C THR A 190 22.88 -12.15 -18.28
N GLU A 191 21.89 -12.84 -18.84
CA GLU A 191 20.87 -12.17 -19.68
C GLU A 191 19.99 -11.20 -18.87
N GLU A 192 19.87 -11.42 -17.56
CA GLU A 192 19.08 -10.60 -16.63
C GLU A 192 19.94 -9.61 -15.82
N HIS A 193 21.27 -9.74 -15.79
CA HIS A 193 22.12 -9.05 -14.82
C HIS A 193 23.35 -8.39 -15.47
N GLY A 194 23.69 -7.17 -15.04
CA GLY A 194 25.04 -6.64 -15.23
C GLY A 194 26.10 -7.42 -14.43
N PRO A 195 27.38 -7.44 -14.85
CA PRO A 195 28.45 -8.00 -14.04
C PRO A 195 28.63 -7.21 -12.73
N SER A 196 28.94 -7.91 -11.63
CA SER A 196 29.10 -7.30 -10.30
C SER A 196 30.42 -7.70 -9.64
N ASN A 197 30.91 -6.88 -8.70
CA ASN A 197 32.13 -7.18 -7.95
C ASN A 197 31.91 -8.17 -6.79
N GLY A 198 30.66 -8.39 -6.40
CA GLY A 198 30.25 -9.39 -5.43
C GLY A 198 28.78 -9.79 -5.59
N GLY A 199 28.33 -10.72 -4.76
CA GLY A 199 26.99 -11.27 -4.84
C GLY A 199 26.75 -12.34 -3.80
N PHE A 200 25.70 -13.14 -3.98
CA PHE A 200 25.44 -14.32 -3.17
C PHE A 200 24.73 -15.43 -3.95
N VAL A 201 24.90 -16.66 -3.48
CA VAL A 201 24.17 -17.85 -3.94
C VAL A 201 23.48 -18.47 -2.73
N VAL A 202 22.26 -18.97 -2.91
CA VAL A 202 21.49 -19.62 -1.85
C VAL A 202 21.23 -21.09 -2.19
N PHE A 203 21.50 -21.95 -1.20
CA PHE A 203 21.29 -23.39 -1.26
C PHE A 203 20.21 -23.79 -0.26
N SER A 204 19.47 -24.88 -0.55
CA SER A 204 18.78 -25.64 0.49
C SER A 204 19.82 -26.17 1.46
N ALA A 205 19.76 -25.77 2.73
CA ALA A 205 20.73 -26.21 3.72
C ALA A 205 20.66 -27.72 3.98
N PRO A 206 19.48 -28.36 4.18
CA PRO A 206 19.42 -29.79 4.54
C PRO A 206 20.14 -30.75 3.58
N GLU A 207 20.17 -30.44 2.29
CA GLU A 207 20.76 -31.30 1.25
C GLU A 207 22.03 -30.72 0.63
N LEU A 208 22.35 -29.44 0.89
CA LEU A 208 23.26 -28.63 0.07
C LEU A 208 22.93 -28.73 -1.43
N SER A 209 21.63 -28.71 -1.76
CA SER A 209 21.15 -28.62 -3.15
C SER A 209 20.99 -27.15 -3.52
N GLN A 210 21.52 -26.73 -4.68
CA GLN A 210 21.37 -25.34 -5.12
C GLN A 210 19.89 -25.06 -5.36
N THR A 211 19.39 -23.92 -4.87
CA THR A 211 18.05 -23.46 -5.24
C THR A 211 17.99 -23.27 -6.76
N THR A 212 16.80 -23.32 -7.38
CA THR A 212 16.66 -23.11 -8.84
C THR A 212 16.97 -21.67 -9.28
N LEU A 213 17.43 -20.81 -8.37
CA LEU A 213 17.72 -19.42 -8.60
C LEU A 213 19.18 -19.21 -9.06
N PRO A 214 19.42 -18.25 -9.97
CA PRO A 214 20.76 -17.85 -10.33
C PRO A 214 21.49 -17.17 -9.14
N PRO A 215 22.83 -17.05 -9.21
CA PRO A 215 23.59 -16.17 -8.33
C PRO A 215 23.07 -14.74 -8.42
N MET A 216 22.81 -14.11 -7.29
CA MET A 216 22.32 -12.74 -7.23
C MET A 216 23.48 -11.76 -7.14
N PRO A 217 23.56 -10.74 -8.01
CA PRO A 217 24.54 -9.67 -7.87
C PRO A 217 24.23 -8.77 -6.68
N LEU A 218 25.28 -8.24 -6.06
CA LEU A 218 25.23 -7.21 -5.02
C LEU A 218 26.12 -6.04 -5.49
N PRO A 219 25.76 -4.77 -5.25
CA PRO A 219 26.54 -3.61 -5.70
C PRO A 219 27.76 -3.35 -4.81
N GLY A 220 28.58 -4.39 -4.62
CA GLY A 220 29.70 -4.45 -3.71
C GLY A 220 30.00 -5.86 -3.22
N HIS A 221 30.95 -5.98 -2.30
CA HIS A 221 31.37 -7.25 -1.69
C HIS A 221 30.93 -7.34 -0.23
N ALA A 222 30.08 -8.32 0.10
CA ALA A 222 29.64 -8.61 1.46
C ALA A 222 30.77 -9.23 2.32
N THR A 223 31.01 -8.67 3.50
CA THR A 223 31.97 -9.15 4.50
C THR A 223 31.29 -9.74 5.74
N SER A 224 30.02 -9.43 5.98
CA SER A 224 29.25 -9.98 7.09
C SER A 224 27.77 -10.13 6.73
N PHE A 225 27.11 -11.15 7.27
CA PHE A 225 25.66 -11.34 7.17
C PHE A 225 25.02 -11.36 8.57
N ALA A 226 23.76 -10.94 8.66
CA ALA A 226 22.89 -11.16 9.80
C ALA A 226 21.45 -11.44 9.31
N TRP A 227 20.65 -12.16 10.09
CA TRP A 227 19.25 -12.46 9.77
C TRP A 227 18.35 -12.06 10.95
N GLN A 228 17.28 -11.32 10.65
CA GLN A 228 16.22 -11.02 11.62
C GLN A 228 15.07 -12.02 11.42
N PRO A 229 14.94 -13.08 12.24
CA PRO A 229 13.87 -14.07 12.12
C PRO A 229 12.45 -13.50 12.21
N VAL A 230 12.23 -12.40 12.95
CA VAL A 230 10.88 -11.83 13.17
C VAL A 230 10.34 -11.14 11.91
N ALA A 231 11.16 -10.33 11.26
CA ALA A 231 10.82 -9.67 9.99
C ALA A 231 11.06 -10.60 8.78
N ASN A 232 11.80 -11.68 8.99
CA ASN A 232 12.41 -12.52 7.96
C ASN A 232 13.17 -11.71 6.91
N VAL A 233 14.16 -10.92 7.37
CA VAL A 233 15.01 -10.06 6.51
C VAL A 233 16.47 -10.42 6.72
N VAL A 234 17.24 -10.46 5.62
CA VAL A 234 18.70 -10.68 5.64
C VAL A 234 19.41 -9.34 5.46
N TYR A 235 20.42 -9.09 6.27
CA TYR A 235 21.27 -7.91 6.20
C TYR A 235 22.68 -8.33 5.79
N ALA A 236 23.24 -7.64 4.79
CA ALA A 236 24.60 -7.85 4.32
C ALA A 236 25.41 -6.57 4.54
N ALA A 237 26.47 -6.62 5.35
CA ALA A 237 27.42 -5.52 5.44
C ALA A 237 28.64 -5.80 4.58
N GLY A 238 29.22 -4.76 3.99
CA GLY A 238 30.40 -4.89 3.13
C GLY A 238 30.90 -3.55 2.60
N ILE A 239 31.63 -3.60 1.49
CA ILE A 239 32.14 -2.44 0.77
C ILE A 239 31.42 -2.34 -0.57
N ALA A 240 30.75 -1.22 -0.82
CA ALA A 240 30.08 -0.93 -2.08
C ALA A 240 31.07 -0.61 -3.20
N ASP A 241 30.60 -0.65 -4.45
CA ASP A 241 31.42 -0.39 -5.64
C ASP A 241 32.03 1.02 -5.69
N ASP A 242 31.46 1.98 -4.95
CA ASP A 242 31.99 3.33 -4.77
C ASP A 242 33.04 3.44 -3.64
N GLY A 243 33.39 2.32 -3.01
CA GLY A 243 34.33 2.19 -1.91
C GLY A 243 33.76 2.48 -0.52
N LYS A 244 32.46 2.82 -0.39
CA LYS A 244 31.87 3.11 0.93
C LYS A 244 31.49 1.84 1.69
N PRO A 245 31.77 1.77 3.01
CA PRO A 245 31.13 0.80 3.89
C PRO A 245 29.60 0.92 3.82
N THR A 246 28.92 -0.18 3.51
CA THR A 246 27.48 -0.20 3.25
C THR A 246 26.83 -1.43 3.87
N LEU A 247 25.61 -1.26 4.39
CA LEU A 247 24.70 -2.30 4.82
C LEU A 247 23.54 -2.38 3.80
N TRP A 248 23.37 -3.54 3.18
CA TRP A 248 22.26 -3.85 2.28
C TRP A 248 21.17 -4.63 3.00
N THR A 249 19.92 -4.27 2.76
CA THR A 249 18.74 -4.97 3.30
C THR A 249 18.11 -5.80 2.18
N ILE A 250 17.98 -7.11 2.44
CA ILE A 250 17.65 -8.13 1.43
C ILE A 250 16.42 -8.94 1.87
N ASP A 251 15.44 -9.06 0.98
CA ASP A 251 14.29 -9.96 1.15
C ASP A 251 14.69 -11.40 0.76
N PRO A 252 14.60 -12.39 1.69
CA PRO A 252 14.92 -13.79 1.43
C PRO A 252 13.82 -14.57 0.69
N LEU A 253 12.67 -13.97 0.34
CA LEU A 253 11.53 -14.68 -0.27
C LEU A 253 11.67 -14.91 -1.80
N GLY A 254 12.82 -15.41 -2.25
CA GLY A 254 13.03 -15.77 -3.65
C GLY A 254 12.25 -17.02 -4.07
N ASP A 255 11.20 -16.84 -4.90
CA ASP A 255 10.59 -17.94 -5.66
C ASP A 255 11.28 -18.12 -7.03
N SER A 256 11.03 -19.23 -7.72
CA SER A 256 11.67 -19.59 -9.00
C SER A 256 11.34 -18.66 -10.19
N ARG A 257 10.71 -17.51 -9.96
CA ARG A 257 10.27 -16.52 -10.97
C ARG A 257 10.55 -15.07 -10.56
N SER A 258 11.12 -14.85 -9.39
CA SER A 258 11.33 -13.54 -8.78
C SER A 258 12.81 -13.30 -8.43
N GLY A 259 13.47 -14.28 -7.81
CA GLY A 259 14.78 -14.09 -7.21
C GLY A 259 14.73 -13.29 -5.90
N TYR A 260 15.90 -13.04 -5.32
CA TYR A 260 16.01 -12.27 -4.07
C TYR A 260 16.07 -10.76 -4.39
N ALA A 261 15.54 -9.90 -3.52
CA ALA A 261 15.49 -8.46 -3.75
C ALA A 261 16.29 -7.68 -2.70
N THR A 262 17.25 -6.86 -3.14
CA THR A 262 17.88 -5.84 -2.28
C THR A 262 17.06 -4.55 -2.39
N PHE A 263 16.47 -4.09 -1.30
CA PHE A 263 15.50 -2.98 -1.33
C PHE A 263 15.91 -1.74 -0.51
N ASP A 264 17.02 -1.79 0.22
CA ASP A 264 17.62 -0.65 0.90
C ASP A 264 19.14 -0.79 1.01
N ALA A 265 19.85 0.35 1.10
CA ALA A 265 21.29 0.44 1.28
C ALA A 265 21.66 1.61 2.22
N THR A 266 22.08 1.29 3.44
CA THR A 266 22.50 2.26 4.47
C THR A 266 24.03 2.36 4.53
N THR A 267 24.59 3.56 4.35
CA THR A 267 26.04 3.79 4.50
C THR A 267 26.48 3.67 5.96
N LEU A 268 27.50 2.86 6.22
CA LEU A 268 28.13 2.68 7.53
C LEU A 268 29.29 3.67 7.73
N PRO A 269 29.59 4.11 8.97
CA PRO A 269 30.67 5.05 9.23
C PRO A 269 32.07 4.47 9.02
N ALA A 270 32.21 3.13 9.10
CA ALA A 270 33.44 2.38 8.89
C ALA A 270 33.09 0.92 8.51
N PRO A 271 34.03 0.13 7.94
CA PRO A 271 33.79 -1.27 7.59
C PRO A 271 33.30 -2.09 8.79
N ALA A 272 32.25 -2.89 8.57
CA ALA A 272 31.72 -3.81 9.56
C ALA A 272 32.68 -4.99 9.78
N THR A 273 32.90 -5.33 11.04
CA THR A 273 33.72 -6.48 11.47
C THR A 273 32.87 -7.60 12.10
N ALA A 274 31.76 -7.25 12.73
CA ALA A 274 30.76 -8.17 13.26
C ALA A 274 29.38 -7.51 13.30
N MET A 275 28.32 -8.32 13.27
CA MET A 275 26.94 -7.86 13.40
C MET A 275 26.17 -8.83 14.30
N ALA A 276 25.31 -8.29 15.16
CA ALA A 276 24.38 -9.06 15.99
C ALA A 276 23.10 -8.27 16.23
N PHE A 277 21.97 -8.94 16.41
CA PHE A 277 20.75 -8.29 16.88
C PHE A 277 20.80 -8.11 18.39
N ASP A 278 20.22 -7.01 18.88
CA ASP A 278 19.90 -6.86 20.29
C ASP A 278 18.87 -7.92 20.69
N VAL A 279 19.20 -8.70 21.71
CA VAL A 279 18.37 -9.80 22.26
C VAL A 279 17.87 -9.47 23.67
N SER A 280 17.99 -8.22 24.12
CA SER A 280 17.52 -7.80 25.43
C SER A 280 15.99 -7.88 25.53
N ASN A 281 15.50 -8.86 26.31
CA ASN A 281 14.08 -9.03 26.56
C ASN A 281 13.57 -7.98 27.57
N HIS A 282 13.14 -6.84 27.04
CA HIS A 282 12.30 -5.89 27.75
C HIS A 282 10.82 -6.32 27.67
N SER A 283 9.85 -5.42 27.80
CA SER A 283 8.42 -5.77 27.83
C SER A 283 7.78 -5.81 26.43
N GLN A 284 6.50 -6.20 26.35
CA GLN A 284 5.75 -6.30 25.06
C GLN A 284 5.62 -4.97 24.27
N SER A 285 6.04 -3.84 24.82
CA SER A 285 6.08 -2.54 24.15
C SER A 285 7.48 -2.10 23.69
N ASP A 286 8.52 -2.83 24.07
CA ASP A 286 9.86 -2.27 24.17
C ASP A 286 10.67 -2.68 22.93
N ASP A 287 10.29 -2.04 21.84
CA ASP A 287 10.60 -2.20 20.41
C ASP A 287 12.10 -2.21 19.97
N ASP A 288 13.06 -2.48 20.86
CA ASP A 288 14.49 -2.25 20.66
C ASP A 288 15.26 -3.35 19.88
N GLY A 289 14.62 -3.99 18.90
CA GLY A 289 15.25 -4.96 18.00
C GLY A 289 16.25 -4.33 17.02
N ARG A 290 17.36 -3.79 17.52
CA ARG A 290 18.39 -3.08 16.77
C ARG A 290 19.43 -4.05 16.21
N LEU A 291 19.92 -3.79 15.00
CA LEU A 291 21.13 -4.41 14.50
C LEU A 291 22.34 -3.65 15.04
N LEU A 292 23.12 -4.29 15.91
CA LEU A 292 24.36 -3.77 16.46
C LEU A 292 25.51 -4.17 15.52
N VAL A 293 26.15 -3.17 14.91
CA VAL A 293 27.26 -3.35 13.97
C VAL A 293 28.56 -2.88 14.61
N ALA A 294 29.50 -3.79 14.83
CA ALA A 294 30.86 -3.44 15.21
C ALA A 294 31.62 -2.98 13.97
N THR A 295 32.32 -1.86 14.08
CA THR A 295 33.10 -1.25 12.99
C THR A 295 34.51 -0.92 13.45
N SER A 296 35.47 -0.80 12.52
CA SER A 296 36.86 -0.47 12.83
C SER A 296 37.43 0.60 11.90
N GLY A 297 38.06 1.64 12.45
CA GLY A 297 38.66 2.71 11.64
C GLY A 297 39.48 3.71 12.46
N GLY A 298 40.43 4.38 11.81
CA GLY A 298 41.24 5.49 12.35
C GLY A 298 42.24 5.16 13.48
N GLY A 299 41.98 4.11 14.27
CA GLY A 299 42.71 3.74 15.48
C GLY A 299 41.83 3.15 16.59
N SER A 300 40.51 3.03 16.37
CA SER A 300 39.55 2.51 17.35
C SER A 300 38.52 1.55 16.72
N ALA A 301 37.72 0.93 17.57
CA ALA A 301 36.47 0.25 17.21
C ALA A 301 35.28 1.08 17.70
N ALA A 302 34.15 1.02 16.98
CA ALA A 302 32.90 1.67 17.37
C ALA A 302 31.71 0.73 17.15
N LEU A 303 30.78 0.73 18.09
CA LEU A 303 29.50 0.02 17.98
C LEU A 303 28.45 0.99 17.42
N VAL A 304 27.81 0.59 16.32
CA VAL A 304 26.75 1.37 15.65
C VAL A 304 25.43 0.64 15.84
N GLY A 305 24.47 1.27 16.49
CA GLY A 305 23.09 0.77 16.55
C GLY A 305 22.33 1.21 15.31
N ILE A 306 21.74 0.25 14.59
CA ILE A 306 20.92 0.46 13.40
C ILE A 306 19.51 -0.04 13.69
N ASP A 307 18.50 0.78 13.41
CA ASP A 307 17.09 0.35 13.51
C ASP A 307 16.78 -0.62 12.36
N ALA A 308 16.35 -1.83 12.72
CA ALA A 308 16.08 -2.90 11.76
C ALA A 308 14.61 -2.94 11.29
N GLY A 309 13.82 -1.89 11.56
CA GLY A 309 12.38 -1.91 11.28
C GLY A 309 11.63 -2.82 12.26
N SER A 310 12.10 -2.94 13.49
CA SER A 310 11.43 -3.70 14.55
C SER A 310 10.21 -2.96 15.13
N ASN A 311 10.26 -1.62 15.16
CA ASN A 311 9.45 -0.78 16.05
C ASN A 311 7.93 -0.79 15.78
N ALA A 312 7.19 -1.66 16.47
CA ALA A 312 5.75 -1.89 16.34
C ALA A 312 4.91 -0.62 16.50
N PHE A 313 5.35 0.34 17.33
CA PHE A 313 4.74 1.66 17.42
C PHE A 313 4.92 2.46 16.11
N ALA A 314 6.15 2.57 15.58
CA ALA A 314 6.46 3.31 14.36
C ALA A 314 5.69 2.79 13.13
N TRP A 315 5.60 1.46 12.96
CA TRP A 315 4.79 0.83 11.90
C TRP A 315 3.30 1.26 11.91
N ARG A 316 2.79 1.68 13.08
CA ARG A 316 1.38 2.03 13.31
C ARG A 316 1.14 3.53 13.49
N LEU A 317 2.15 4.32 13.88
CA LEU A 317 2.05 5.74 14.17
C LEU A 317 1.41 6.52 13.02
N MET A 318 1.88 6.31 11.79
CA MET A 318 1.32 6.98 10.62
C MET A 318 -0.14 6.54 10.34
N GLY A 319 -0.49 5.27 10.61
CA GLY A 319 -1.87 4.79 10.53
C GLY A 319 -2.80 5.49 11.52
N ILE A 320 -2.32 5.76 12.74
CA ILE A 320 -3.07 6.49 13.78
C ILE A 320 -3.29 7.95 13.36
N VAL A 321 -2.23 8.61 12.89
CA VAL A 321 -2.30 10.01 12.40
C VAL A 321 -3.27 10.12 11.23
N PHE A 322 -3.19 9.22 10.25
CA PHE A 322 -4.10 9.21 9.10
C PHE A 322 -5.54 8.84 9.51
N GLY A 323 -5.74 7.94 10.47
CA GLY A 323 -7.06 7.67 11.06
C GLY A 323 -7.71 8.89 11.68
N ALA A 324 -6.96 9.69 12.44
CA ALA A 324 -7.45 10.95 13.01
C ALA A 324 -7.78 11.99 11.90
N ILE A 325 -6.94 12.10 10.87
CA ILE A 325 -7.19 12.95 9.70
C ILE A 325 -8.46 12.50 8.96
N LEU A 326 -8.69 11.19 8.81
CA LEU A 326 -9.87 10.64 8.13
C LEU A 326 -11.18 11.10 8.78
N VAL A 327 -11.27 11.03 10.12
CA VAL A 327 -12.43 11.51 10.88
C VAL A 327 -12.68 13.00 10.62
N GLY A 328 -11.62 13.81 10.60
CA GLY A 328 -11.68 15.24 10.25
C GLY A 328 -12.13 15.50 8.82
N LEU A 329 -11.65 14.73 7.85
CA LEU A 329 -12.05 14.85 6.44
C LEU A 329 -13.50 14.44 6.21
N VAL A 330 -13.98 13.37 6.85
CA VAL A 330 -15.39 12.94 6.82
C VAL A 330 -16.29 14.02 7.42
N TYR A 331 -15.90 14.61 8.55
CA TYR A 331 -16.59 15.77 9.13
C TYR A 331 -16.69 16.93 8.13
N LEU A 332 -15.56 17.34 7.53
CA LEU A 332 -15.51 18.46 6.59
C LEU A 332 -16.32 18.20 5.31
N LEU A 333 -16.30 16.96 4.79
CA LEU A 333 -17.08 16.56 3.62
C LEU A 333 -18.58 16.68 3.93
N ALA A 334 -19.05 16.04 4.99
CA ALA A 334 -20.45 16.11 5.41
C ALA A 334 -20.90 17.55 5.77
N ALA A 335 -20.05 18.33 6.46
CA ALA A 335 -20.35 19.72 6.82
C ALA A 335 -20.50 20.62 5.58
N THR A 336 -19.60 20.50 4.61
CA THR A 336 -19.65 21.30 3.37
C THR A 336 -20.72 20.79 2.39
N MET A 337 -21.10 19.52 2.44
CA MET A 337 -22.19 18.94 1.66
C MET A 337 -23.57 19.41 2.10
N PHE A 338 -23.89 19.22 3.38
CA PHE A 338 -25.26 19.40 3.87
C PHE A 338 -25.48 20.72 4.62
N ARG A 339 -24.40 21.43 4.98
CA ARG A 339 -24.43 22.66 5.79
C ARG A 339 -25.17 22.50 7.14
N ARG A 340 -25.25 21.27 7.65
CA ARG A 340 -25.81 20.92 8.97
C ARG A 340 -24.73 20.30 9.83
N ARG A 341 -24.42 20.92 10.99
CA ARG A 341 -23.41 20.41 11.93
C ARG A 341 -23.77 19.02 12.48
N GLY A 342 -25.06 18.73 12.68
CA GLY A 342 -25.53 17.42 13.16
C GLY A 342 -25.07 16.26 12.28
N ILE A 343 -25.28 16.35 10.96
CA ILE A 343 -24.85 15.32 10.00
C ILE A 343 -23.33 15.14 10.03
N ALA A 344 -22.58 16.25 10.11
CA ALA A 344 -21.12 16.20 10.13
C ALA A 344 -20.57 15.54 11.40
N ILE A 345 -21.12 15.89 12.56
CA ILE A 345 -20.76 15.27 13.85
C ILE A 345 -21.12 13.78 13.85
N LEU A 346 -22.33 13.42 13.40
CA LEU A 346 -22.76 12.03 13.33
C LEU A 346 -21.89 11.20 12.39
N ALA A 347 -21.57 11.69 11.19
CA ALA A 347 -20.71 10.98 10.24
C ALA A 347 -19.30 10.75 10.81
N ALA A 348 -18.73 11.77 11.48
CA ALA A 348 -17.43 11.67 12.12
C ALA A 348 -17.43 10.70 13.31
N LEU A 349 -18.46 10.73 14.16
CA LEU A 349 -18.63 9.79 15.27
C LEU A 349 -18.82 8.36 14.78
N PHE A 350 -19.60 8.13 13.73
CA PHE A 350 -19.78 6.80 13.16
C PHE A 350 -18.46 6.24 12.65
N VAL A 351 -17.64 7.02 11.93
CA VAL A 351 -16.30 6.56 11.49
C VAL A 351 -15.31 6.42 12.66
N ALA A 352 -15.42 7.22 13.72
CA ALA A 352 -14.57 7.07 14.90
C ALA A 352 -14.89 5.81 15.75
N PHE A 353 -16.13 5.31 15.69
CA PHE A 353 -16.64 4.25 16.57
C PHE A 353 -17.27 3.04 15.84
N ASP A 354 -17.04 2.87 14.52
CA ASP A 354 -17.51 1.71 13.75
C ASP A 354 -16.68 0.43 13.94
N ALA A 355 -15.70 0.44 14.86
CA ALA A 355 -14.67 -0.57 15.10
C ALA A 355 -13.72 -0.82 13.90
N MET A 356 -14.22 -1.01 12.68
CA MET A 356 -13.41 -1.25 11.48
C MET A 356 -12.37 -0.15 11.28
N SER A 357 -12.79 1.12 11.25
CA SER A 357 -11.91 2.26 10.98
C SER A 357 -10.88 2.45 12.11
N TYR A 358 -11.26 2.15 13.36
CA TYR A 358 -10.36 2.16 14.52
C TYR A 358 -9.33 1.02 14.51
N VAL A 359 -9.71 -0.18 14.01
CA VAL A 359 -8.77 -1.27 13.77
C VAL A 359 -7.81 -0.93 12.63
N MET A 360 -8.33 -0.42 11.51
CA MET A 360 -7.52 -0.12 10.32
C MET A 360 -6.53 1.04 10.52
N SER A 361 -6.73 1.88 11.53
CA SER A 361 -5.78 2.93 11.94
C SER A 361 -4.77 2.48 13.00
N ARG A 362 -4.94 1.32 13.65
CA ARG A 362 -3.99 0.75 14.63
C ARG A 362 -3.25 -0.49 14.13
N ILE A 363 -3.42 -0.85 12.86
CA ILE A 363 -2.69 -1.94 12.20
C ILE A 363 -1.88 -1.35 11.04
N ALA A 364 -0.68 -1.87 10.83
CA ALA A 364 0.22 -1.49 9.74
C ALA A 364 -0.31 -2.01 8.38
N MET A 365 -1.46 -1.49 7.93
CA MET A 365 -2.10 -1.87 6.67
C MET A 365 -2.41 -0.62 5.84
N ASN A 366 -2.22 -0.71 4.52
CA ASN A 366 -2.21 0.45 3.65
C ASN A 366 -3.59 1.12 3.44
N ASP A 367 -4.70 0.40 3.64
CA ASP A 367 -6.06 0.86 3.36
C ASP A 367 -6.45 2.19 4.04
N ILE A 368 -5.94 2.49 5.24
CA ILE A 368 -6.27 3.74 5.95
C ILE A 368 -5.74 4.98 5.22
N TYR A 369 -4.55 4.88 4.60
CA TYR A 369 -3.97 5.95 3.80
C TYR A 369 -4.76 6.15 2.50
N VAL A 370 -5.16 5.06 1.84
CA VAL A 370 -6.03 5.09 0.65
C VAL A 370 -7.35 5.80 0.97
N ALA A 371 -7.99 5.43 2.09
CA ALA A 371 -9.23 6.02 2.55
C ALA A 371 -9.12 7.54 2.77
N VAL A 372 -8.05 8.00 3.43
CA VAL A 372 -7.76 9.43 3.62
C VAL A 372 -7.65 10.16 2.29
N PHE A 373 -6.81 9.66 1.37
CA PHE A 373 -6.59 10.32 0.09
C PHE A 373 -7.85 10.33 -0.81
N ILE A 374 -8.65 9.26 -0.78
CA ILE A 374 -9.96 9.22 -1.45
C ILE A 374 -10.90 10.27 -0.86
N VAL A 375 -11.11 10.30 0.47
CA VAL A 375 -12.05 11.26 1.09
C VAL A 375 -11.55 12.71 0.89
N ALA A 376 -10.25 12.96 0.94
CA ALA A 376 -9.66 14.25 0.63
C ALA A 376 -9.92 14.67 -0.84
N ALA A 377 -9.73 13.77 -1.81
CA ALA A 377 -10.02 14.03 -3.21
C ALA A 377 -11.51 14.37 -3.43
N TYR A 378 -12.43 13.58 -2.85
CA TYR A 378 -13.86 13.85 -2.91
C TYR A 378 -14.27 15.15 -2.18
N LEU A 379 -13.59 15.53 -1.08
CA LEU A 379 -13.79 16.79 -0.38
C LEU A 379 -13.43 18.00 -1.25
N VAL A 380 -12.25 17.99 -1.88
CA VAL A 380 -11.79 19.09 -2.77
C VAL A 380 -12.67 19.14 -4.03
N PHE A 381 -12.95 17.99 -4.65
CA PHE A 381 -13.85 17.89 -5.79
C PHE A 381 -15.25 18.42 -5.46
N TRP A 382 -15.80 18.08 -4.28
CA TRP A 382 -17.09 18.62 -3.84
C TRP A 382 -17.10 20.15 -3.75
N GLN A 383 -16.01 20.80 -3.31
CA GLN A 383 -16.00 22.27 -3.23
C GLN A 383 -16.16 22.91 -4.62
N ILE A 384 -15.46 22.40 -5.65
CA ILE A 384 -15.56 22.94 -7.02
C ILE A 384 -16.86 22.51 -7.73
N TRP A 385 -17.33 21.28 -7.52
CA TRP A 385 -18.51 20.72 -8.19
C TRP A 385 -19.84 21.23 -7.60
N SER A 386 -19.88 21.52 -6.30
CA SER A 386 -20.99 22.23 -5.64
C SER A 386 -21.04 23.73 -5.96
N GLY A 387 -20.00 24.25 -6.61
CA GLY A 387 -19.86 25.65 -6.96
C GLY A 387 -19.33 26.56 -5.83
N ARG A 388 -19.02 26.01 -4.64
CA ARG A 388 -18.47 26.78 -3.50
C ARG A 388 -17.07 27.35 -3.81
N TRP A 389 -16.24 26.59 -4.50
CA TRP A 389 -14.91 26.98 -5.00
C TRP A 389 -14.90 27.16 -6.53
N ALA A 390 -16.01 27.62 -7.11
CA ALA A 390 -16.17 27.78 -8.56
C ALA A 390 -15.25 28.81 -9.25
N ARG A 391 -14.30 29.43 -8.54
CA ARG A 391 -13.27 30.33 -9.10
C ARG A 391 -11.85 29.77 -8.92
N SER A 392 -11.76 28.51 -8.51
CA SER A 392 -10.55 27.86 -8.02
C SER A 392 -10.34 26.48 -8.66
N ALA A 393 -11.13 26.15 -9.68
CA ALA A 393 -11.04 24.87 -10.37
C ALA A 393 -9.67 24.67 -11.03
N TRP A 394 -9.04 25.76 -11.49
CA TRP A 394 -7.72 25.76 -12.12
C TRP A 394 -6.61 25.16 -11.25
N TRP A 395 -6.66 25.28 -9.90
CA TRP A 395 -5.72 24.63 -8.98
C TRP A 395 -6.33 23.46 -8.20
N ALA A 396 -7.62 23.53 -7.88
CA ALA A 396 -8.28 22.50 -7.08
C ALA A 396 -8.48 21.19 -7.87
N LEU A 397 -8.68 21.23 -9.19
CA LEU A 397 -8.78 20.01 -9.99
C LEU A 397 -7.42 19.28 -10.15
N PRO A 398 -6.28 19.97 -10.42
CA PRO A 398 -4.96 19.37 -10.26
C PRO A 398 -4.72 18.77 -8.87
N LEU A 399 -5.16 19.44 -7.79
CA LEU A 399 -5.03 18.90 -6.42
C LEU A 399 -5.85 17.62 -6.22
N VAL A 400 -7.07 17.54 -6.77
CA VAL A 400 -7.83 16.27 -6.82
C VAL A 400 -7.02 15.19 -7.55
N GLY A 401 -6.35 15.55 -8.64
CA GLY A 401 -5.41 14.68 -9.35
C GLY A 401 -4.28 14.15 -8.47
N VAL A 402 -3.60 15.04 -7.73
CA VAL A 402 -2.53 14.65 -6.80
C VAL A 402 -3.04 13.71 -5.72
N LEU A 403 -4.18 14.02 -5.11
CA LEU A 403 -4.78 13.19 -4.05
C LEU A 403 -5.21 11.80 -4.58
N ILE A 404 -5.76 11.72 -5.79
CA ILE A 404 -6.05 10.43 -6.44
C ILE A 404 -4.77 9.66 -6.78
N GLY A 405 -3.71 10.34 -7.22
CA GLY A 405 -2.40 9.73 -7.44
C GLY A 405 -1.80 9.13 -6.17
N LEU A 406 -1.87 9.85 -5.04
CA LEU A 406 -1.44 9.35 -3.73
C LEU A 406 -2.29 8.16 -3.26
N ALA A 407 -3.61 8.21 -3.45
CA ALA A 407 -4.50 7.07 -3.17
C ALA A 407 -4.10 5.83 -4.00
N ALA A 408 -3.88 6.01 -5.30
CA ALA A 408 -3.51 4.94 -6.23
C ALA A 408 -2.12 4.35 -5.95
N ALA A 409 -1.13 5.20 -5.62
CA ALA A 409 0.22 4.80 -5.24
C ALA A 409 0.20 3.97 -3.94
N THR A 410 -0.74 4.28 -3.04
CA THR A 410 -0.92 3.49 -1.82
C THR A 410 -1.62 2.15 -2.10
N LYS A 411 -2.67 2.14 -2.93
CA LYS A 411 -3.42 0.94 -3.36
C LYS A 411 -4.27 1.24 -4.59
N TRP A 412 -4.32 0.34 -5.56
CA TRP A 412 -5.06 0.53 -6.83
C TRP A 412 -6.58 0.77 -6.69
N VAL A 413 -7.16 0.57 -5.51
CA VAL A 413 -8.54 1.00 -5.16
C VAL A 413 -8.72 2.52 -5.35
N GLY A 414 -7.65 3.32 -5.27
CA GLY A 414 -7.64 4.73 -5.67
C GLY A 414 -8.09 4.98 -7.11
N TRP A 415 -7.83 4.05 -8.05
CA TRP A 415 -8.33 4.15 -9.43
C TRP A 415 -9.85 3.97 -9.53
N TYR A 416 -10.47 3.25 -8.59
CA TYR A 416 -11.94 3.16 -8.53
C TYR A 416 -12.56 4.51 -8.13
N ALA A 417 -11.88 5.28 -7.27
CA ALA A 417 -12.29 6.63 -6.92
C ALA A 417 -12.21 7.56 -8.13
N LEU A 418 -11.14 7.46 -8.94
CA LEU A 418 -11.01 8.19 -10.18
C LEU A 418 -12.16 7.91 -11.15
N ALA A 419 -12.51 6.63 -11.36
CA ALA A 419 -13.61 6.26 -12.24
C ALA A 419 -14.93 6.94 -11.82
N GLY A 420 -15.21 6.99 -10.51
CA GLY A 420 -16.38 7.70 -9.98
C GLY A 420 -16.34 9.21 -10.24
N LEU A 421 -15.18 9.86 -10.08
CA LEU A 421 -15.02 11.29 -10.39
C LEU A 421 -15.20 11.60 -11.88
N LEU A 422 -14.64 10.78 -12.77
CA LEU A 422 -14.81 10.92 -14.23
C LEU A 422 -16.28 10.78 -14.63
N VAL A 423 -17.01 9.82 -14.05
CA VAL A 423 -18.46 9.68 -14.29
C VAL A 423 -19.25 10.86 -13.75
N LEU A 424 -18.92 11.40 -12.57
CA LEU A 424 -19.56 12.61 -12.02
C LEU A 424 -19.29 13.89 -12.85
N VAL A 425 -18.13 13.97 -13.52
CA VAL A 425 -17.82 15.03 -14.48
C VAL A 425 -18.62 14.85 -15.78
N LEU A 426 -18.53 13.67 -16.42
CA LEU A 426 -19.21 13.39 -17.69
C LEU A 426 -20.74 13.48 -17.56
N ALA A 427 -21.32 13.04 -16.44
CA ALA A 427 -22.75 13.13 -16.21
C ALA A 427 -23.31 14.58 -16.21
N ARG A 428 -22.43 15.60 -16.10
CA ARG A 428 -22.85 17.01 -16.03
C ARG A 428 -23.33 17.57 -17.37
N SER A 429 -22.65 17.29 -18.48
CA SER A 429 -22.99 17.82 -19.82
C SER A 429 -23.88 16.87 -20.62
N ALA A 430 -24.48 17.37 -21.72
CA ALA A 430 -25.31 16.54 -22.60
C ALA A 430 -24.44 15.54 -23.36
N LEU A 431 -23.34 16.01 -23.95
CA LEU A 431 -22.36 15.18 -24.65
C LEU A 431 -21.73 14.13 -23.71
N GLY A 432 -21.38 14.50 -22.47
CA GLY A 432 -20.77 13.58 -21.52
C GLY A 432 -21.72 12.45 -21.10
N ARG A 433 -23.02 12.73 -20.90
CA ARG A 433 -24.02 11.67 -20.67
C ARG A 433 -24.21 10.76 -21.88
N PHE A 434 -24.16 11.30 -23.10
CA PHE A 434 -24.28 10.51 -24.33
C PHE A 434 -23.12 9.52 -24.45
N LEU A 435 -21.88 9.99 -24.24
CA LEU A 435 -20.69 9.14 -24.22
C LEU A 435 -20.74 8.13 -23.06
N LEU A 436 -21.23 8.51 -21.88
CA LEU A 436 -21.36 7.61 -20.74
C LEU A 436 -22.30 6.43 -21.04
N VAL A 437 -23.47 6.68 -21.64
CA VAL A 437 -24.43 5.62 -22.01
C VAL A 437 -23.84 4.69 -23.06
N ALA A 438 -23.16 5.24 -24.07
CA ALA A 438 -22.46 4.44 -25.08
C ALA A 438 -21.35 3.57 -24.46
N ALA A 439 -20.53 4.15 -23.57
CA ALA A 439 -19.45 3.45 -22.87
C ALA A 439 -19.97 2.33 -21.95
N ILE A 440 -21.06 2.56 -21.20
CA ILE A 440 -21.70 1.53 -20.39
C ILE A 440 -22.23 0.39 -21.30
N GLY A 441 -22.84 0.72 -22.45
CA GLY A 441 -23.25 -0.27 -23.44
C GLY A 441 -22.10 -1.12 -23.97
N PHE A 442 -20.97 -0.49 -24.35
CA PHE A 442 -19.77 -1.19 -24.79
C PHE A 442 -19.20 -2.11 -23.70
N LEU A 443 -18.96 -1.56 -22.51
CA LEU A 443 -18.33 -2.28 -21.38
C LEU A 443 -19.19 -3.46 -20.91
N THR A 444 -20.52 -3.33 -20.93
CA THR A 444 -21.43 -4.43 -20.57
C THR A 444 -21.19 -5.69 -21.39
N ILE A 445 -20.77 -5.56 -22.66
CA ILE A 445 -20.34 -6.70 -23.46
C ILE A 445 -18.84 -7.00 -23.24
N ALA A 446 -17.98 -6.01 -23.44
CA ALA A 446 -16.53 -6.19 -23.51
C ALA A 446 -15.88 -6.70 -22.21
N THR A 447 -16.46 -6.38 -21.05
CA THR A 447 -15.98 -6.84 -19.73
C THR A 447 -17.01 -7.67 -18.97
N GLY A 448 -18.30 -7.64 -19.35
CA GLY A 448 -19.35 -8.40 -18.67
C GLY A 448 -19.44 -9.87 -19.12
N PHE A 449 -19.25 -10.18 -20.41
CA PHE A 449 -19.24 -11.56 -20.89
C PHE A 449 -17.91 -12.24 -20.57
N GLY A 450 -17.97 -13.44 -19.97
CA GLY A 450 -16.81 -14.16 -19.46
C GLY A 450 -16.35 -13.74 -18.06
N ALA A 451 -16.94 -12.69 -17.48
CA ALA A 451 -16.73 -12.30 -16.08
C ALA A 451 -17.71 -13.04 -15.13
N PRO A 452 -17.48 -12.98 -13.80
CA PRO A 452 -18.43 -13.48 -12.81
C PRO A 452 -19.85 -12.95 -13.04
N TRP A 453 -20.85 -13.84 -12.92
CA TRP A 453 -22.26 -13.47 -13.12
C TRP A 453 -22.71 -12.24 -12.30
N PRO A 454 -22.23 -11.95 -11.06
CA PRO A 454 -22.66 -10.76 -10.34
C PRO A 454 -22.14 -9.46 -10.98
N PHE A 455 -20.95 -9.48 -11.60
CA PHE A 455 -20.42 -8.34 -12.33
C PHE A 455 -21.23 -8.09 -13.61
N LEU A 456 -21.56 -9.14 -14.37
CA LEU A 456 -22.45 -9.04 -15.54
C LEU A 456 -23.82 -8.46 -15.14
N VAL A 457 -24.40 -8.92 -14.04
CA VAL A 457 -25.66 -8.35 -13.50
C VAL A 457 -25.48 -6.88 -13.11
N ALA A 458 -24.37 -6.50 -12.46
CA ALA A 458 -24.09 -5.10 -12.13
C ALA A 458 -23.95 -4.22 -13.38
N CYS A 459 -23.28 -4.69 -14.44
CA CYS A 459 -23.20 -4.00 -15.74
C CYS A 459 -24.58 -3.85 -16.41
N LEU A 460 -25.37 -4.92 -16.47
CA LEU A 460 -26.72 -4.90 -17.03
C LEU A 460 -27.65 -3.96 -16.27
N LEU A 461 -27.57 -3.93 -14.93
CA LEU A 461 -28.32 -2.99 -14.10
C LEU A 461 -27.86 -1.54 -14.31
N ALA A 462 -26.55 -1.30 -14.43
CA ALA A 462 -26.02 0.02 -14.74
C ALA A 462 -26.51 0.52 -16.11
N LEU A 463 -26.51 -0.35 -17.13
CA LEU A 463 -27.06 -0.05 -18.46
C LEU A 463 -28.56 0.22 -18.40
N ALA A 464 -29.34 -0.61 -17.71
CA ALA A 464 -30.78 -0.41 -17.56
C ALA A 464 -31.12 0.91 -16.85
N VAL A 465 -30.38 1.26 -15.78
CA VAL A 465 -30.53 2.54 -15.08
C VAL A 465 -30.13 3.72 -15.97
N ALA A 466 -29.06 3.59 -16.76
CA ALA A 466 -28.60 4.64 -17.68
C ALA A 466 -29.62 4.88 -18.82
N LEU A 467 -30.16 3.82 -19.42
CA LEU A 467 -31.21 3.89 -20.43
C LEU A 467 -32.51 4.47 -19.84
N ALA A 468 -32.94 4.03 -18.65
CA ALA A 468 -34.12 4.58 -17.97
C ALA A 468 -33.94 6.07 -17.62
N PHE A 469 -32.75 6.47 -17.17
CA PHE A 469 -32.44 7.88 -16.89
C PHE A 469 -32.60 8.75 -18.14
N VAL A 470 -32.04 8.31 -19.28
CA VAL A 470 -32.13 9.09 -20.52
C VAL A 470 -33.50 8.99 -21.18
N TYR A 471 -34.24 7.90 -21.00
CA TYR A 471 -35.66 7.84 -21.39
C TYR A 471 -36.47 8.93 -20.68
N VAL A 472 -36.29 9.07 -19.36
CA VAL A 472 -36.97 10.11 -18.56
C VAL A 472 -36.43 11.51 -18.85
N ARG A 473 -35.13 11.64 -19.14
CA ARG A 473 -34.46 12.91 -19.48
C ARG A 473 -33.66 12.76 -20.80
N PRO A 474 -34.32 12.90 -21.96
CA PRO A 474 -33.67 12.78 -23.26
C PRO A 474 -32.47 13.72 -23.40
N ILE A 475 -31.45 13.27 -24.13
CA ILE A 475 -30.27 14.10 -24.38
C ILE A 475 -30.53 14.96 -25.62
N ALA A 476 -30.57 16.27 -25.43
CA ALA A 476 -30.39 17.25 -26.51
C ALA A 476 -28.92 17.66 -26.54
N LEU A 477 -28.23 17.40 -27.65
CA LEU A 477 -26.85 17.83 -27.86
C LEU A 477 -26.83 19.29 -28.32
N ASP A 478 -26.08 20.13 -27.60
CA ASP A 478 -25.84 21.52 -27.96
C ASP A 478 -24.70 21.58 -29.00
N PRO A 479 -24.83 22.31 -30.13
CA PRO A 479 -23.71 22.56 -31.04
C PRO A 479 -22.45 23.11 -30.36
N ALA A 480 -22.59 23.87 -29.27
CA ALA A 480 -21.45 24.34 -28.48
C ALA A 480 -20.72 23.20 -27.75
N ASP A 481 -21.45 22.21 -27.19
CA ASP A 481 -20.85 21.04 -26.53
C ASP A 481 -19.96 20.25 -27.50
N LEU A 482 -20.31 20.22 -28.79
CA LEU A 482 -19.56 19.51 -29.83
C LEU A 482 -18.17 20.12 -30.11
N MET A 483 -17.91 21.37 -29.71
CA MET A 483 -16.58 22.00 -29.85
C MET A 483 -15.47 21.27 -29.09
N ALA A 484 -15.82 20.48 -28.06
CA ALA A 484 -14.85 19.64 -27.37
C ALA A 484 -14.37 18.45 -28.20
N VAL A 485 -15.16 17.97 -29.18
CA VAL A 485 -14.86 16.72 -29.90
C VAL A 485 -13.58 16.86 -30.75
N PRO A 486 -13.40 17.91 -31.58
CA PRO A 486 -12.15 18.09 -32.33
C PRO A 486 -10.94 18.31 -31.41
N ALA A 487 -11.05 19.15 -30.38
CA ALA A 487 -9.95 19.44 -29.46
C ALA A 487 -9.53 18.20 -28.67
N THR A 488 -10.48 17.43 -28.16
CA THR A 488 -10.23 16.16 -27.46
C THR A 488 -9.66 15.10 -28.40
N GLY A 489 -10.18 15.00 -29.62
CA GLY A 489 -9.68 14.09 -30.64
C GLY A 489 -8.25 14.38 -31.07
N VAL A 490 -7.89 15.66 -31.24
CA VAL A 490 -6.51 16.08 -31.56
C VAL A 490 -5.56 15.79 -30.40
N VAL A 491 -5.93 16.08 -29.15
CA VAL A 491 -5.05 15.83 -28.00
C VAL A 491 -4.86 14.33 -27.74
N LEU A 492 -5.95 13.57 -27.65
CA LEU A 492 -5.87 12.12 -27.39
C LEU A 492 -5.26 11.37 -28.58
N GLY A 493 -5.63 11.74 -29.81
CA GLY A 493 -5.07 11.15 -31.03
C GLY A 493 -3.59 11.48 -31.22
N GLY A 494 -3.18 12.72 -30.95
CA GLY A 494 -1.78 13.14 -31.04
C GLY A 494 -0.88 12.48 -30.01
N VAL A 495 -1.30 12.44 -28.74
CA VAL A 495 -0.56 11.74 -27.67
C VAL A 495 -0.57 10.22 -27.90
N GLY A 496 -1.70 9.64 -28.27
CA GLY A 496 -1.82 8.22 -28.58
C GLY A 496 -0.95 7.78 -29.77
N LEU A 497 -0.92 8.59 -30.84
CA LEU A 497 -0.02 8.38 -31.98
C LEU A 497 1.46 8.51 -31.58
N ALA A 498 1.80 9.46 -30.72
CA ALA A 498 3.17 9.60 -30.22
C ALA A 498 3.62 8.37 -29.43
N PHE A 499 2.77 7.86 -28.53
CA PHE A 499 3.04 6.61 -27.82
C PHE A 499 3.10 5.40 -28.77
N ALA A 500 2.26 5.33 -29.81
CA ALA A 500 2.31 4.26 -30.81
C ALA A 500 3.60 4.29 -31.67
N ILE A 501 4.10 5.48 -32.02
CA ILE A 501 5.40 5.62 -32.70
C ILE A 501 6.53 5.22 -31.75
N GLY A 502 6.53 5.71 -30.51
CA GLY A 502 7.53 5.34 -29.49
C GLY A 502 7.55 3.84 -29.18
N TYR A 503 6.38 3.21 -29.09
CA TYR A 503 6.25 1.76 -28.93
C TYR A 503 6.92 0.97 -30.06
N GLY A 504 6.80 1.43 -31.30
CA GLY A 504 7.48 0.84 -32.45
C GLY A 504 8.99 1.13 -32.55
N GLN A 505 9.53 1.98 -31.67
CA GLN A 505 10.96 2.34 -31.63
C GLN A 505 11.76 1.56 -30.57
N VAL A 506 11.08 0.84 -29.67
CA VAL A 506 11.74 0.19 -28.53
C VAL A 506 11.41 -1.31 -28.49
N GLU A 507 12.45 -2.13 -28.39
CA GLU A 507 12.31 -3.58 -28.21
C GLU A 507 11.84 -3.92 -26.79
N GLY A 508 11.14 -5.05 -26.66
CA GLY A 508 10.48 -5.44 -25.43
C GLY A 508 9.56 -6.63 -25.63
N ARG A 509 9.19 -7.29 -24.53
CA ARG A 509 8.48 -8.57 -24.47
C ARG A 509 7.12 -8.54 -25.18
N THR A 510 6.66 -9.68 -25.68
CA THR A 510 5.28 -9.82 -26.18
C THR A 510 4.29 -9.92 -25.00
N PRO A 511 3.27 -9.05 -24.91
CA PRO A 511 2.33 -9.08 -23.80
C PRO A 511 1.38 -10.29 -23.88
N GLY A 512 1.16 -10.98 -22.75
CA GLY A 512 0.30 -12.17 -22.70
C GLY A 512 -1.20 -11.90 -22.67
N ASN A 513 -1.62 -10.65 -22.40
CA ASN A 513 -3.02 -10.24 -22.32
C ASN A 513 -3.18 -8.72 -22.55
N ALA A 514 -4.42 -8.24 -22.63
CA ALA A 514 -4.73 -6.84 -22.93
C ALA A 514 -4.28 -5.82 -21.86
N VAL A 515 -4.16 -6.22 -20.59
CA VAL A 515 -3.65 -5.33 -19.53
C VAL A 515 -2.14 -5.24 -19.58
N GLU A 516 -1.47 -6.37 -19.79
CA GLU A 516 -0.04 -6.39 -20.10
C GLU A 516 0.29 -5.57 -21.34
N ALA A 517 -0.54 -5.64 -22.39
CA ALA A 517 -0.36 -4.85 -23.60
C ALA A 517 -0.53 -3.34 -23.35
N LEU A 518 -1.41 -2.95 -22.43
CA LEU A 518 -1.54 -1.54 -22.02
C LEU A 518 -0.30 -1.07 -21.22
N PHE A 519 0.19 -1.87 -20.28
CA PHE A 519 1.38 -1.53 -19.51
C PHE A 519 2.63 -1.49 -20.39
N ASP A 520 2.82 -2.47 -21.28
CA ASP A 520 3.92 -2.51 -22.27
C ASP A 520 3.82 -1.32 -23.24
N PHE A 521 2.63 -1.01 -23.75
CA PHE A 521 2.41 0.18 -24.59
C PHE A 521 2.84 1.48 -23.92
N LEU A 522 2.45 1.67 -22.65
CA LEU A 522 2.83 2.84 -21.87
C LEU A 522 4.33 2.83 -21.54
N ALA A 523 4.89 1.68 -21.16
CA ALA A 523 6.30 1.50 -20.82
C ALA A 523 7.21 1.86 -21.99
N ARG A 524 7.01 1.31 -23.18
CA ARG A 524 7.83 1.63 -24.36
C ARG A 524 7.65 3.07 -24.83
N GLY A 525 6.41 3.57 -24.77
CA GLY A 525 6.14 5.00 -24.96
C GLY A 525 6.92 5.89 -23.98
N THR A 526 7.19 5.43 -22.76
CA THR A 526 8.07 6.13 -21.80
C THR A 526 9.56 5.87 -21.99
N GLN A 527 10.01 4.67 -22.39
CA GLN A 527 11.41 4.37 -22.75
C GLN A 527 11.90 5.23 -23.91
N ALA A 528 11.05 5.45 -24.92
CA ALA A 528 11.33 6.36 -26.03
C ALA A 528 11.50 7.83 -25.58
N ALA A 529 11.17 8.15 -24.32
CA ALA A 529 11.22 9.43 -23.63
C ALA A 529 10.36 10.55 -24.25
N TRP A 530 10.53 10.84 -25.54
CA TRP A 530 9.84 11.93 -26.23
C TRP A 530 8.30 11.86 -26.20
N PRO A 531 7.60 10.70 -26.21
CA PRO A 531 6.14 10.65 -26.10
C PRO A 531 5.66 11.06 -24.70
N ALA A 532 6.38 10.62 -23.66
CA ALA A 532 6.13 11.02 -22.28
C ALA A 532 6.38 12.53 -22.08
N TRP A 533 7.50 13.05 -22.59
CA TRP A 533 7.77 14.48 -22.56
C TRP A 533 6.73 15.30 -23.34
N LEU A 534 6.25 14.82 -24.49
CA LEU A 534 5.16 15.46 -25.23
C LEU A 534 3.85 15.46 -24.42
N MET A 535 3.48 14.34 -23.80
CA MET A 535 2.29 14.25 -22.95
C MET A 535 2.38 15.23 -21.76
N LEU A 536 3.53 15.28 -21.08
CA LEU A 536 3.77 16.19 -19.97
C LEU A 536 3.79 17.66 -20.43
N ALA A 537 4.36 17.96 -21.60
CA ALA A 537 4.34 19.31 -22.17
C ALA A 537 2.92 19.75 -22.55
N VAL A 538 2.12 18.89 -23.18
CA VAL A 538 0.71 19.15 -23.51
C VAL A 538 -0.12 19.34 -22.23
N ALA A 539 0.07 18.49 -21.22
CA ALA A 539 -0.60 18.63 -19.93
C ALA A 539 -0.21 19.94 -19.21
N GLY A 540 1.08 20.29 -19.20
CA GLY A 540 1.60 21.53 -18.64
C GLY A 540 1.08 22.77 -19.36
N LEU A 541 1.00 22.74 -20.70
CA LEU A 541 0.40 23.80 -21.51
C LEU A 541 -1.10 23.96 -21.23
N LEU A 542 -1.85 22.86 -21.06
CA LEU A 542 -3.27 22.89 -20.72
C LEU A 542 -3.50 23.45 -19.30
N ILE A 543 -2.72 23.02 -18.32
CA ILE A 543 -2.81 23.51 -16.93
C ILE A 543 -2.39 24.97 -16.84
N GLY A 544 -1.27 25.35 -17.49
CA GLY A 544 -0.77 26.72 -17.54
C GLY A 544 -1.71 27.69 -18.27
N SER A 545 -2.24 27.30 -19.43
CA SER A 545 -3.23 28.10 -20.16
C SER A 545 -4.53 28.26 -19.36
N ARG A 546 -5.01 27.22 -18.67
CA ARG A 546 -6.15 27.34 -17.74
C ARG A 546 -5.84 28.31 -16.61
N ALA A 547 -4.66 28.25 -16.00
CA ALA A 547 -4.25 29.16 -14.94
C ALA A 547 -4.22 30.62 -15.44
N VAL A 548 -3.63 30.89 -16.61
CA VAL A 548 -3.60 32.25 -17.22
C VAL A 548 -5.02 32.76 -17.51
N VAL A 549 -5.90 31.92 -18.08
CA VAL A 549 -7.29 32.29 -18.36
C VAL A 549 -8.07 32.55 -17.06
N SER A 550 -7.88 31.73 -16.03
CA SER A 550 -8.57 31.92 -14.74
C SER A 550 -8.02 33.10 -13.94
N LEU A 551 -6.72 33.43 -14.03
CA LEU A 551 -6.15 34.62 -13.38
C LEU A 551 -6.66 35.91 -14.05
N ARG A 552 -6.79 35.92 -15.38
CA ARG A 552 -7.36 37.07 -16.13
C ARG A 552 -8.87 37.17 -16.02
N ASN A 553 -9.58 36.04 -15.95
CA ASN A 553 -11.03 35.97 -15.84
C ASN A 553 -11.45 34.84 -14.87
N PRO A 554 -11.48 35.10 -13.55
CA PRO A 554 -11.87 34.10 -12.56
C PRO A 554 -13.33 33.61 -12.68
N ALA A 555 -14.17 34.25 -13.50
CA ALA A 555 -15.52 33.80 -13.76
C ALA A 555 -15.57 32.63 -14.77
N SER A 556 -14.55 32.49 -15.64
CA SER A 556 -14.43 31.35 -16.57
C SER A 556 -14.36 30.00 -15.85
N ASP A 557 -13.79 29.97 -14.66
CA ASP A 557 -13.74 28.79 -13.79
C ASP A 557 -15.09 28.34 -13.29
N ARG A 558 -16.13 29.18 -13.30
CA ARG A 558 -17.50 28.73 -12.96
C ARG A 558 -18.08 27.75 -13.96
N ARG A 559 -17.51 27.72 -15.17
CA ARG A 559 -17.97 26.91 -16.30
C ARG A 559 -16.99 25.77 -16.62
N TRP A 560 -16.02 25.46 -15.75
CA TRP A 560 -14.96 24.45 -15.98
C TRP A 560 -15.42 23.06 -16.47
N LEU A 561 -16.67 22.68 -16.17
CA LEU A 561 -17.32 21.43 -16.61
C LEU A 561 -17.96 21.48 -18.02
N GLN A 562 -18.10 22.67 -18.62
CA GLN A 562 -18.71 22.85 -19.93
C GLN A 562 -17.71 22.43 -21.03
N PRO A 563 -18.07 21.50 -21.93
CA PRO A 563 -17.17 21.04 -22.99
C PRO A 563 -16.64 22.18 -23.87
N SER A 564 -17.46 23.19 -24.14
CA SER A 564 -17.12 24.36 -24.98
C SER A 564 -16.08 25.32 -24.37
N GLU A 565 -15.83 25.24 -23.06
CA GLU A 565 -14.87 26.12 -22.39
C GLU A 565 -13.42 25.90 -22.86
N LEU A 566 -12.57 26.91 -22.64
CA LEU A 566 -11.18 26.92 -23.12
C LEU A 566 -11.09 26.63 -24.63
N ALA A 567 -12.04 27.13 -25.43
CA ALA A 567 -12.17 26.86 -26.87
C ALA A 567 -12.25 25.35 -27.22
N GLY A 568 -12.96 24.56 -26.40
CA GLY A 568 -13.08 23.10 -26.55
C GLY A 568 -12.03 22.30 -25.77
N PHE A 569 -10.97 22.94 -25.25
CA PHE A 569 -9.89 22.26 -24.52
C PHE A 569 -10.20 22.01 -23.03
N ALA A 570 -11.41 22.33 -22.55
CA ALA A 570 -11.81 22.04 -21.16
C ALA A 570 -11.72 20.54 -20.82
N TRP A 571 -12.14 19.65 -21.72
CA TRP A 571 -12.03 18.20 -21.52
C TRP A 571 -10.59 17.68 -21.54
N PRO A 572 -9.73 18.05 -22.51
CA PRO A 572 -8.29 17.83 -22.43
C PRO A 572 -7.65 18.30 -21.12
N TRP A 573 -8.01 19.50 -20.63
CA TRP A 573 -7.51 20.01 -19.34
C TRP A 573 -7.99 19.17 -18.14
N VAL A 574 -9.26 18.76 -18.12
CA VAL A 574 -9.76 17.80 -17.12
C VAL A 574 -8.99 16.47 -17.20
N GLY A 575 -8.70 15.97 -18.40
CA GLY A 575 -7.88 14.77 -18.62
C GLY A 575 -6.43 14.94 -18.11
N ALA A 576 -5.81 16.09 -18.33
CA ALA A 576 -4.52 16.41 -17.74
C ALA A 576 -4.57 16.36 -16.20
N CYS A 577 -5.61 16.93 -15.60
CA CYS A 577 -5.77 16.99 -14.14
C CYS A 577 -6.18 15.65 -13.49
N LEU A 578 -7.01 14.84 -14.16
CA LEU A 578 -7.59 13.62 -13.59
C LEU A 578 -7.01 12.32 -14.16
N VAL A 579 -6.12 12.37 -15.16
CA VAL A 579 -5.43 11.19 -15.68
C VAL A 579 -3.91 11.39 -15.62
N VAL A 580 -3.39 12.46 -16.24
CA VAL A 580 -1.93 12.67 -16.32
C VAL A 580 -1.31 13.00 -14.95
N VAL A 581 -1.93 13.89 -14.16
CA VAL A 581 -1.41 14.23 -12.81
C VAL A 581 -1.43 13.03 -11.85
N PRO A 582 -2.53 12.24 -11.71
CA PRO A 582 -2.51 11.01 -10.93
C PRO A 582 -1.44 10.01 -11.36
N LEU A 583 -1.27 9.78 -12.67
CA LEU A 583 -0.25 8.86 -13.19
C LEU A 583 1.16 9.38 -12.90
N LEU A 584 1.40 10.68 -13.04
CA LEU A 584 2.69 11.29 -12.68
C LEU A 584 2.99 11.09 -11.20
N VAL A 585 2.04 11.35 -10.29
CA VAL A 585 2.22 11.14 -8.85
C VAL A 585 2.40 9.66 -8.51
N TYR A 586 1.68 8.76 -9.20
CA TYR A 586 1.87 7.31 -9.07
C TYR A 586 3.29 6.89 -9.42
N PHE A 587 3.83 7.31 -10.58
CA PHE A 587 5.19 6.97 -11.00
C PHE A 587 6.28 7.70 -10.19
N VAL A 588 6.02 8.92 -9.70
CA VAL A 588 6.91 9.65 -8.77
C VAL A 588 7.11 8.89 -7.46
N ALA A 589 6.12 8.12 -6.99
CA ALA A 589 6.29 7.27 -5.81
C ALA A 589 7.35 6.16 -5.99
N TYR A 590 7.70 5.82 -7.24
CA TYR A 590 8.76 4.85 -7.57
C TYR A 590 10.14 5.51 -7.78
N ILE A 591 10.33 6.82 -7.53
CA ILE A 591 11.66 7.44 -7.60
C ILE A 591 12.70 6.72 -6.71
N PRO A 592 12.41 6.32 -5.45
CA PRO A 592 13.36 5.54 -4.65
C PRO A 592 13.75 4.21 -5.30
N TYR A 593 12.79 3.50 -5.91
CA TYR A 593 13.05 2.27 -6.67
C TYR A 593 13.99 2.51 -7.85
N LEU A 594 13.80 3.61 -8.59
CA LEU A 594 14.71 3.99 -9.68
C LEU A 594 16.09 4.46 -9.15
N GLN A 595 16.16 5.05 -7.95
CA GLN A 595 17.40 5.50 -7.31
C GLN A 595 18.28 4.33 -6.82
N LEU A 596 17.68 3.17 -6.51
CA LEU A 596 18.41 1.91 -6.29
C LEU A 596 19.04 1.36 -7.60
N GLY A 597 18.80 2.01 -8.74
CA GLY A 597 19.37 1.67 -10.05
C GLY A 597 18.39 1.03 -11.03
N HIS A 598 17.14 0.77 -10.61
CA HIS A 598 16.16 0.13 -11.48
C HIS A 598 15.74 1.04 -12.64
N ALA A 599 15.57 0.43 -13.82
CA ALA A 599 15.13 1.12 -15.02
C ALA A 599 13.60 1.14 -15.17
N VAL A 600 13.10 2.06 -15.98
CA VAL A 600 11.66 2.16 -16.30
C VAL A 600 11.17 0.93 -17.06
N SER A 601 11.97 0.44 -18.00
CA SER A 601 11.81 -0.85 -18.67
C SER A 601 13.12 -1.20 -19.39
N ILE A 602 13.60 -2.42 -19.21
CA ILE A 602 14.72 -3.07 -19.91
C ILE A 602 14.36 -4.57 -19.93
N PRO A 603 14.61 -5.35 -21.00
CA PRO A 603 14.43 -6.80 -20.96
C PRO A 603 15.26 -7.43 -19.82
N GLY A 604 14.61 -7.96 -18.77
CA GLY A 604 15.26 -8.52 -17.58
C GLY A 604 15.60 -7.50 -16.48
N GLY A 605 15.34 -6.21 -16.71
CA GLY A 605 15.58 -5.15 -15.74
C GLY A 605 17.05 -4.80 -15.50
N PRO A 606 17.42 -4.37 -14.28
CA PRO A 606 18.81 -4.04 -13.90
C PRO A 606 19.61 -5.22 -13.30
N GLY A 607 18.95 -6.29 -12.84
CA GLY A 607 19.58 -7.54 -12.35
C GLY A 607 19.54 -7.83 -10.84
N TYR A 608 18.96 -6.96 -10.03
CA TYR A 608 18.81 -7.13 -8.57
C TYR A 608 17.34 -6.97 -8.19
N GLY A 609 16.49 -7.74 -8.87
CA GLY A 609 15.09 -7.39 -9.12
C GLY A 609 14.92 -6.68 -10.47
N TRP A 610 13.67 -6.36 -10.81
CA TRP A 610 13.19 -6.19 -12.18
C TRP A 610 13.03 -4.72 -12.57
N SER A 611 12.72 -4.42 -13.84
CA SER A 611 12.36 -3.06 -14.24
C SER A 611 10.92 -2.67 -13.87
N LEU A 612 10.59 -1.37 -13.93
CA LEU A 612 9.34 -0.84 -13.36
C LEU A 612 8.09 -1.33 -14.09
N ASP A 613 8.12 -1.50 -15.41
CA ASP A 613 7.03 -2.10 -16.19
C ASP A 613 6.84 -3.59 -15.88
N GLU A 614 7.93 -4.34 -15.76
CA GLU A 614 7.94 -5.73 -15.31
C GLU A 614 7.32 -5.83 -13.92
N LEU A 615 7.67 -4.93 -12.99
CA LEU A 615 7.07 -4.86 -11.65
C LEU A 615 5.56 -4.59 -11.72
N GLN A 616 5.08 -3.62 -12.53
CA GLN A 616 3.63 -3.37 -12.67
C GLN A 616 2.89 -4.59 -13.25
N VAL A 617 3.51 -5.28 -14.20
CA VAL A 617 2.98 -6.51 -14.81
C VAL A 617 2.96 -7.66 -13.82
N GLN A 618 4.03 -7.87 -13.05
CA GLN A 618 4.08 -8.89 -12.00
C GLN A 618 3.04 -8.61 -10.92
N MET A 619 2.91 -7.36 -10.45
CA MET A 619 1.86 -6.95 -9.52
C MET A 619 0.47 -7.27 -10.07
N PHE A 620 0.18 -6.95 -11.34
CA PHE A 620 -1.10 -7.28 -11.95
C PHE A 620 -1.32 -8.80 -12.07
N SER A 621 -0.37 -9.51 -12.67
CA SER A 621 -0.47 -10.94 -12.97
C SER A 621 -0.50 -11.80 -11.71
N TYR A 622 0.18 -11.40 -10.63
CA TYR A 622 0.01 -11.99 -9.29
C TYR A 622 -1.45 -11.83 -8.82
N HIS A 623 -1.98 -10.60 -8.77
CA HIS A 623 -3.33 -10.35 -8.26
C HIS A 623 -4.44 -10.98 -9.13
N PHE A 624 -4.24 -11.08 -10.45
CA PHE A 624 -5.20 -11.63 -11.39
C PHE A 624 -5.22 -13.16 -11.39
N ASN A 625 -4.04 -13.78 -11.29
CA ASN A 625 -3.87 -15.24 -11.25
C ASN A 625 -3.85 -15.83 -9.84
N LEU A 626 -3.97 -15.03 -8.77
CA LEU A 626 -4.04 -15.53 -7.41
C LEU A 626 -5.24 -16.46 -7.24
N GLN A 627 -4.95 -17.74 -7.00
CA GLN A 627 -5.92 -18.81 -6.80
C GLN A 627 -5.93 -19.31 -5.34
N ALA A 628 -4.90 -19.01 -4.54
CA ALA A 628 -4.85 -19.41 -3.14
C ALA A 628 -6.08 -18.89 -2.36
N GLY A 629 -6.83 -19.83 -1.77
CA GLY A 629 -7.90 -19.52 -0.83
C GLY A 629 -7.34 -19.24 0.56
N HIS A 630 -8.12 -18.56 1.42
CA HIS A 630 -7.75 -18.32 2.81
C HIS A 630 -8.98 -18.50 3.73
N PRO A 631 -8.87 -19.18 4.89
CA PRO A 631 -10.02 -19.39 5.78
C PRO A 631 -10.69 -18.08 6.25
N ALA A 632 -9.92 -17.02 6.48
CA ALA A 632 -10.45 -15.70 6.86
C ALA A 632 -10.99 -14.87 5.67
N ALA A 633 -10.99 -15.38 4.44
CA ALA A 633 -11.60 -14.69 3.31
C ALA A 633 -13.12 -14.52 3.49
N SER A 634 -13.68 -13.50 2.85
CA SER A 634 -15.08 -13.06 2.94
C SER A 634 -15.53 -12.50 1.58
N PRO A 635 -16.64 -12.94 0.97
CA PRO A 635 -17.05 -12.46 -0.35
C PRO A 635 -17.57 -11.02 -0.30
N TRP A 636 -17.38 -10.23 -1.37
CA TRP A 636 -17.74 -8.80 -1.43
C TRP A 636 -19.16 -8.44 -0.96
N TRP A 637 -20.14 -9.31 -1.20
CA TRP A 637 -21.53 -9.08 -0.81
C TRP A 637 -21.79 -9.26 0.69
N SER A 638 -20.89 -9.96 1.40
CA SER A 638 -21.00 -10.17 2.85
C SER A 638 -20.62 -8.92 3.65
N TRP A 639 -19.81 -8.03 3.08
CA TRP A 639 -19.20 -6.94 3.85
C TRP A 639 -20.18 -5.89 4.38
N PRO A 640 -21.17 -5.39 3.59
CA PRO A 640 -22.18 -4.45 4.11
C PRO A 640 -23.08 -5.05 5.19
N LEU A 641 -23.07 -6.38 5.35
CA LEU A 641 -23.84 -7.11 6.36
C LEU A 641 -22.97 -7.56 7.55
N ASP A 642 -21.67 -7.26 7.50
CA ASP A 642 -20.62 -7.65 8.45
C ASP A 642 -20.52 -9.17 8.69
N LEU A 643 -20.94 -10.01 7.73
CA LEU A 643 -21.14 -11.46 7.95
C LEU A 643 -19.86 -12.29 8.06
N LYS A 644 -18.67 -11.70 7.90
CA LYS A 644 -17.43 -12.41 8.22
C LYS A 644 -16.28 -11.45 8.54
N PRO A 645 -16.20 -10.93 9.77
CA PRO A 645 -15.08 -10.13 10.25
C PRO A 645 -13.75 -10.87 10.08
N VAL A 646 -12.70 -10.12 9.74
CA VAL A 646 -11.36 -10.71 9.54
C VAL A 646 -10.63 -10.73 10.88
N TRP A 647 -10.15 -11.91 11.28
CA TRP A 647 -9.31 -12.06 12.46
C TRP A 647 -7.86 -11.63 12.14
N PHE A 648 -7.30 -10.73 12.94
CA PHE A 648 -5.95 -10.18 12.77
C PHE A 648 -4.99 -10.51 13.92
N TYR A 649 -5.49 -10.77 15.12
CA TYR A 649 -4.66 -11.09 16.29
C TYR A 649 -5.45 -11.90 17.30
N GLY A 650 -4.78 -12.82 17.99
CA GLY A 650 -5.30 -13.49 19.18
C GLY A 650 -4.15 -13.94 20.06
N SER A 651 -4.18 -13.56 21.34
CA SER A 651 -3.28 -14.07 22.37
C SER A 651 -4.10 -14.85 23.40
N PRO A 652 -3.86 -16.16 23.55
CA PRO A 652 -4.45 -16.95 24.61
C PRO A 652 -3.75 -16.67 25.95
N GLY A 653 -4.52 -16.39 27.00
CA GLY A 653 -4.09 -16.58 28.38
C GLY A 653 -3.09 -15.56 28.92
N TRP A 654 -3.43 -14.27 28.94
CA TRP A 654 -2.65 -13.26 29.68
C TRP A 654 -2.43 -13.64 31.15
N ASP A 655 -3.46 -14.21 31.80
CA ASP A 655 -3.40 -14.86 33.12
C ASP A 655 -4.03 -16.28 33.06
N GLY A 656 -3.96 -16.93 31.89
CA GLY A 656 -4.71 -18.15 31.57
C GLY A 656 -6.25 -18.03 31.54
N ASN A 657 -6.82 -16.98 32.16
CA ASN A 657 -8.26 -16.78 32.39
C ASN A 657 -8.85 -15.60 31.56
N LEU A 658 -8.04 -15.02 30.67
CA LEU A 658 -8.38 -13.88 29.81
C LEU A 658 -7.81 -14.09 28.41
N VAL A 659 -8.56 -13.66 27.40
CA VAL A 659 -8.15 -13.61 25.99
C VAL A 659 -8.11 -12.17 25.49
N ALA A 660 -7.19 -11.89 24.56
CA ALA A 660 -7.19 -10.65 23.79
C ALA A 660 -7.20 -11.00 22.30
N ALA A 661 -7.99 -10.28 21.50
CA ALA A 661 -8.04 -10.48 20.06
C ALA A 661 -8.31 -9.17 19.31
N ILE A 662 -7.93 -9.14 18.03
CA ILE A 662 -8.34 -8.09 17.09
C ILE A 662 -9.13 -8.74 15.95
N TYR A 663 -10.38 -8.30 15.81
CA TYR A 663 -11.25 -8.58 14.69
C TYR A 663 -11.54 -7.28 13.93
N ASN A 664 -11.31 -7.30 12.63
CA ASN A 664 -11.78 -6.29 11.71
C ASN A 664 -13.23 -6.60 11.30
N GLY A 665 -14.13 -6.25 12.20
CA GLY A 665 -15.57 -6.19 11.96
C GLY A 665 -16.06 -4.75 12.12
N GLY A 666 -17.27 -4.51 11.63
CA GLY A 666 -17.97 -3.25 11.81
C GLY A 666 -18.66 -3.15 13.16
N ASN A 667 -19.42 -2.06 13.31
CA ASN A 667 -20.59 -2.02 14.18
C ASN A 667 -21.80 -2.51 13.36
N PRO A 668 -22.37 -3.70 13.62
CA PRO A 668 -23.44 -4.28 12.80
C PRO A 668 -24.65 -3.37 12.65
N VAL A 669 -25.01 -2.57 13.66
CA VAL A 669 -26.13 -1.62 13.58
C VAL A 669 -25.86 -0.54 12.52
N LEU A 670 -24.63 -0.03 12.44
CA LEU A 670 -24.23 0.92 11.41
C LEU A 670 -24.12 0.24 10.04
N PHE A 671 -23.49 -0.94 9.96
CA PHE A 671 -23.28 -1.65 8.70
C PHE A 671 -24.61 -2.04 8.04
N TRP A 672 -25.51 -2.69 8.80
CA TRP A 672 -26.84 -3.06 8.32
C TRP A 672 -27.70 -1.85 7.94
N ALA A 673 -27.54 -0.71 8.61
CA ALA A 673 -28.21 0.53 8.22
C ALA A 673 -27.61 1.17 6.95
N GLY A 674 -26.34 0.88 6.62
CA GLY A 674 -25.65 1.41 5.44
C GLY A 674 -26.34 1.06 4.12
N VAL A 675 -26.78 -0.19 3.96
CA VAL A 675 -27.46 -0.66 2.74
C VAL A 675 -28.77 0.10 2.47
N PRO A 676 -29.79 0.11 3.37
CA PRO A 676 -31.00 0.90 3.17
C PRO A 676 -30.72 2.40 3.16
N ALA A 677 -29.69 2.90 3.86
CA ALA A 677 -29.32 4.31 3.83
C ALA A 677 -28.83 4.76 2.45
N ILE A 678 -27.96 3.98 1.79
CA ILE A 678 -27.51 4.27 0.42
C ILE A 678 -28.68 4.23 -0.58
N VAL A 679 -29.57 3.23 -0.47
CA VAL A 679 -30.77 3.13 -1.31
C VAL A 679 -31.70 4.33 -1.12
N ALA A 680 -32.01 4.69 0.14
CA ALA A 680 -32.84 5.84 0.47
C ALA A 680 -32.19 7.15 -0.01
N CYS A 681 -30.88 7.33 0.18
CA CYS A 681 -30.13 8.47 -0.34
C CYS A 681 -30.16 8.53 -1.87
N GLY A 682 -30.16 7.40 -2.60
CA GLY A 682 -30.37 7.36 -4.04
C GLY A 682 -31.75 7.84 -4.47
N VAL A 683 -32.82 7.37 -3.81
CA VAL A 683 -34.20 7.84 -4.05
C VAL A 683 -34.33 9.33 -3.73
N LEU A 684 -33.73 9.80 -2.63
CA LEU A 684 -33.73 11.20 -2.22
C LEU A 684 -32.85 12.08 -3.12
N ALA A 685 -31.75 11.56 -3.68
CA ALA A 685 -30.93 12.25 -4.68
C ALA A 685 -31.77 12.60 -5.92
N TRP A 686 -32.56 11.64 -6.40
CA TRP A 686 -33.50 11.85 -7.49
C TRP A 686 -34.64 12.82 -7.12
N ARG A 687 -35.38 12.53 -6.05
CA ARG A 687 -36.57 13.31 -5.63
C ARG A 687 -36.23 14.74 -5.23
N ARG A 688 -35.16 14.95 -4.47
CA ARG A 688 -34.69 16.27 -3.98
C ARG A 688 -33.73 16.96 -4.95
N ARG A 689 -33.35 16.32 -6.06
CA ARG A 689 -32.34 16.79 -7.04
C ARG A 689 -31.01 17.18 -6.36
N SER A 690 -30.62 16.45 -5.31
CA SER A 690 -29.49 16.81 -4.45
C SER A 690 -28.17 16.29 -4.99
N ALA A 691 -27.31 17.19 -5.47
CA ALA A 691 -25.96 16.87 -5.93
C ALA A 691 -25.12 16.17 -4.83
N ALA A 692 -25.25 16.59 -3.57
CA ALA A 692 -24.54 15.97 -2.45
C ALA A 692 -24.89 14.48 -2.31
N LEU A 693 -26.18 14.14 -2.40
CA LEU A 693 -26.63 12.74 -2.31
C LEU A 693 -26.23 11.93 -3.55
N VAL A 694 -26.22 12.54 -4.75
CA VAL A 694 -25.66 11.90 -5.96
C VAL A 694 -24.20 11.53 -5.75
N LEU A 695 -23.37 12.44 -5.21
CA LEU A 695 -21.95 12.17 -4.98
C LEU A 695 -21.75 11.06 -3.95
N ILE A 696 -22.47 11.06 -2.82
CA ILE A 696 -22.35 10.00 -1.80
C ILE A 696 -22.70 8.62 -2.37
N VAL A 697 -23.80 8.52 -3.13
CA VAL A 697 -24.23 7.25 -3.75
C VAL A 697 -23.26 6.81 -4.83
N ALA A 698 -22.74 7.74 -5.65
CA ALA A 698 -21.72 7.43 -6.65
C ALA A 698 -20.41 6.96 -6.00
N ALA A 699 -19.90 7.69 -4.99
CA ALA A 699 -18.66 7.34 -4.30
C ALA A 699 -18.75 5.95 -3.64
N PHE A 700 -19.87 5.65 -2.96
CA PHE A 700 -20.14 4.30 -2.45
C PHE A 700 -20.14 3.25 -3.57
N ALA A 701 -20.92 3.49 -4.64
CA ALA A 701 -21.06 2.53 -5.74
C ALA A 701 -19.72 2.25 -6.45
N PHE A 702 -18.90 3.27 -6.69
CA PHE A 702 -17.59 3.11 -7.31
C PHE A 702 -16.56 2.47 -6.38
N GLN A 703 -16.68 2.61 -5.05
CA GLN A 703 -15.81 1.87 -4.11
C GLN A 703 -16.27 0.42 -3.86
N PHE A 704 -17.56 0.11 -4.07
CA PHE A 704 -18.13 -1.21 -3.79
C PHE A 704 -18.29 -2.12 -5.01
N LEU A 705 -18.84 -1.62 -6.12
CA LEU A 705 -19.20 -2.46 -7.28
C LEU A 705 -18.00 -3.10 -8.02
N PRO A 706 -16.80 -2.49 -8.14
CA PRO A 706 -15.67 -3.15 -8.80
C PRO A 706 -15.29 -4.50 -8.16
N TRP A 707 -15.53 -4.68 -6.86
CA TRP A 707 -15.29 -5.95 -6.16
C TRP A 707 -16.13 -7.11 -6.68
N THR A 708 -17.25 -6.85 -7.37
CA THR A 708 -18.05 -7.89 -8.03
C THR A 708 -17.30 -8.60 -9.18
N ARG A 709 -16.25 -7.96 -9.74
CA ARG A 709 -15.36 -8.55 -10.77
C ARG A 709 -14.20 -9.36 -10.18
N ILE A 710 -13.90 -9.21 -8.89
CA ILE A 710 -12.67 -9.76 -8.28
C ILE A 710 -12.90 -11.21 -7.84
N GLU A 711 -12.15 -12.14 -8.43
CA GLU A 711 -12.34 -13.59 -8.30
C GLU A 711 -11.35 -14.27 -7.33
N ARG A 712 -10.35 -13.53 -6.84
CA ARG A 712 -9.38 -14.02 -5.84
C ARG A 712 -9.94 -13.93 -4.41
N ALA A 713 -9.22 -14.51 -3.45
CA ALA A 713 -9.47 -14.28 -2.04
C ALA A 713 -9.49 -12.77 -1.72
N THR A 714 -10.57 -12.34 -1.05
CA THR A 714 -10.82 -10.97 -0.60
C THR A 714 -11.38 -11.00 0.83
N PHE A 715 -11.38 -9.85 1.49
CA PHE A 715 -11.41 -9.76 2.96
C PHE A 715 -12.20 -8.52 3.42
N GLN A 716 -12.87 -8.59 4.56
CA GLN A 716 -13.79 -7.58 5.12
C GLN A 716 -13.24 -6.14 5.07
N TYR A 717 -11.96 -5.95 5.39
CA TYR A 717 -11.31 -4.63 5.40
C TYR A 717 -11.32 -3.89 4.05
N HIS A 718 -11.49 -4.58 2.92
CA HIS A 718 -11.64 -3.94 1.61
C HIS A 718 -12.91 -3.09 1.49
N TYR A 719 -13.87 -3.26 2.38
CA TYR A 719 -15.07 -2.44 2.48
C TYR A 719 -14.81 -1.05 3.08
N LEU A 720 -13.64 -0.81 3.71
CA LEU A 720 -13.30 0.45 4.38
C LEU A 720 -13.53 1.68 3.48
N THR A 721 -13.09 1.64 2.22
CA THR A 721 -13.24 2.82 1.33
C THR A 721 -14.68 3.08 0.92
N ALA A 722 -15.56 2.07 0.94
CA ALA A 722 -16.99 2.21 0.66
C ALA A 722 -17.79 2.62 1.90
N VAL A 723 -17.52 2.01 3.06
CA VAL A 723 -18.32 2.19 4.28
C VAL A 723 -18.35 3.64 4.76
N LEU A 724 -17.28 4.40 4.56
CA LEU A 724 -17.21 5.84 4.88
C LEU A 724 -18.35 6.64 4.24
N PHE A 725 -18.71 6.34 2.99
CA PHE A 725 -19.82 7.00 2.30
C PHE A 725 -21.19 6.49 2.80
N ALA A 726 -21.28 5.24 3.24
CA ALA A 726 -22.46 4.72 3.93
C ALA A 726 -22.66 5.40 5.30
N MET A 727 -21.59 5.64 6.08
CA MET A 727 -21.66 6.37 7.36
C MET A 727 -22.19 7.80 7.17
N ILE A 728 -21.77 8.50 6.10
CA ILE A 728 -22.33 9.81 5.74
C ILE A 728 -23.82 9.70 5.35
N ALA A 729 -24.23 8.66 4.62
CA ALA A 729 -25.62 8.42 4.26
C ALA A 729 -26.51 8.12 5.48
N ILE A 730 -26.03 7.32 6.44
CA ILE A 730 -26.72 7.05 7.71
C ILE A 730 -26.85 8.35 8.50
N ALA A 731 -25.78 9.12 8.66
CA ALA A 731 -25.78 10.40 9.38
C ALA A 731 -26.77 11.41 8.79
N TYR A 732 -26.92 11.44 7.47
CA TYR A 732 -27.93 12.27 6.78
C TYR A 732 -29.36 11.88 7.19
N LEU A 733 -29.69 10.59 7.18
CA LEU A 733 -31.03 10.09 7.49
C LEU A 733 -31.34 10.19 8.99
N VAL A 734 -30.34 9.98 9.86
CA VAL A 734 -30.50 10.12 11.31
C VAL A 734 -30.75 11.58 11.71
N ASP A 735 -30.01 12.56 11.16
CA ASP A 735 -30.30 13.99 11.40
C ASP A 735 -31.70 14.39 10.91
N GLU A 736 -32.16 13.86 9.76
CA GLU A 736 -33.52 14.09 9.27
C GLU A 736 -34.58 13.43 10.16
N ALA A 737 -34.33 12.22 10.67
CA ALA A 737 -35.22 11.51 11.60
C ALA A 737 -35.33 12.24 12.95
N LEU A 738 -34.20 12.65 13.54
CA LEU A 738 -34.14 13.40 14.80
C LEU A 738 -34.87 14.75 14.75
N ARG A 739 -34.94 15.39 13.57
CA ARG A 739 -35.69 16.64 13.34
C ARG A 739 -37.18 16.43 13.07
N SER A 740 -37.60 15.22 12.71
CA SER A 740 -39.00 14.89 12.44
C SER A 740 -39.69 14.37 13.70
N ARG A 741 -40.74 15.05 14.19
CA ARG A 741 -41.53 14.58 15.34
C ARG A 741 -42.06 13.15 15.18
N ALA A 742 -42.32 12.70 13.95
CA ALA A 742 -42.79 11.35 13.66
C ALA A 742 -41.69 10.27 13.73
N TYR A 743 -40.42 10.64 13.53
CA TYR A 743 -39.29 9.70 13.46
C TYR A 743 -38.21 9.95 14.53
N GLN A 744 -38.37 10.96 15.38
CA GLN A 744 -37.40 11.33 16.40
C GLN A 744 -37.11 10.18 17.36
N ALA A 745 -38.13 9.46 17.83
CA ALA A 745 -37.98 8.29 18.68
C ALA A 745 -37.16 7.18 18.00
N LEU A 746 -37.38 6.94 16.70
CA LEU A 746 -36.61 5.98 15.91
C LEU A 746 -35.15 6.42 15.73
N GLY A 747 -34.91 7.71 15.46
CA GLY A 747 -33.56 8.27 15.35
C GLY A 747 -32.77 8.18 16.67
N VAL A 748 -33.42 8.46 17.80
CA VAL A 748 -32.82 8.29 19.13
C VAL A 748 -32.56 6.82 19.44
N ALA A 749 -33.54 5.94 19.21
CA ALA A 749 -33.38 4.50 19.42
C ALA A 749 -32.24 3.90 18.58
N PHE A 750 -32.09 4.34 17.33
CA PHE A 750 -30.98 3.95 16.47
C PHE A 750 -29.63 4.37 17.05
N LEU A 751 -29.50 5.62 17.52
CA LEU A 751 -28.25 6.10 18.14
C LEU A 751 -27.91 5.35 19.42
N VAL A 752 -28.90 5.06 20.27
CA VAL A 752 -28.70 4.25 21.48
C VAL A 752 -28.26 2.83 21.12
N ALA A 753 -28.91 2.18 20.16
CA ALA A 753 -28.53 0.85 19.70
C ALA A 753 -27.11 0.82 19.11
N ALA A 754 -26.76 1.79 18.26
CA ALA A 754 -25.42 1.90 17.68
C ALA A 754 -24.35 2.15 18.76
N ALA A 755 -24.62 3.00 19.76
CA ALA A 755 -23.70 3.25 20.87
C ALA A 755 -23.48 2.02 21.75
N VAL A 756 -24.56 1.33 22.15
CA VAL A 756 -24.49 0.10 22.96
C VAL A 756 -23.71 -0.99 22.23
N VAL A 757 -24.03 -1.25 20.96
CA VAL A 757 -23.32 -2.27 20.16
C VAL A 757 -21.87 -1.85 19.88
N GLY A 758 -21.59 -0.56 19.71
CA GLY A 758 -20.22 -0.04 19.58
C GLY A 758 -19.37 -0.34 20.82
N VAL A 759 -19.91 -0.07 22.03
CA VAL A 759 -19.25 -0.40 23.30
C VAL A 759 -19.04 -1.91 23.45
N MET A 760 -20.00 -2.74 22.99
CA MET A 760 -19.87 -4.20 23.03
C MET A 760 -18.85 -4.78 22.03
N ILE A 761 -18.52 -4.07 20.96
CA ILE A 761 -17.54 -4.54 19.96
C ILE A 761 -16.15 -3.91 20.19
N TRP A 762 -16.08 -2.78 20.89
CA TRP A 762 -14.82 -2.08 21.16
C TRP A 762 -13.69 -2.97 21.70
N PRO A 763 -13.89 -3.86 22.70
CA PRO A 763 -12.82 -4.73 23.19
C PRO A 763 -12.20 -5.62 22.10
N LEU A 764 -13.03 -6.08 21.15
CA LEU A 764 -12.67 -6.98 20.05
C LEU A 764 -11.91 -6.26 18.92
N GLY A 765 -11.99 -4.94 18.82
CA GLY A 765 -11.14 -4.12 17.93
C GLY A 765 -9.94 -3.50 18.65
N ALA A 766 -10.05 -3.30 19.97
CA ALA A 766 -9.03 -2.66 20.80
C ALA A 766 -7.92 -3.62 21.27
N ALA A 767 -8.13 -4.94 21.20
CA ALA A 767 -7.33 -5.96 21.88
C ALA A 767 -7.37 -5.83 23.42
N TRP A 768 -8.49 -5.38 23.98
CA TRP A 768 -8.64 -5.32 25.43
C TRP A 768 -8.79 -6.73 26.00
N PRO A 769 -8.08 -7.09 27.09
CA PRO A 769 -8.27 -8.37 27.77
C PRO A 769 -9.74 -8.55 28.19
N MET A 770 -10.32 -9.69 27.81
CA MET A 770 -11.72 -10.03 28.08
C MET A 770 -11.85 -11.51 28.49
N PRO A 771 -12.87 -11.88 29.28
CA PRO A 771 -13.13 -13.29 29.58
C PRO A 771 -13.55 -14.07 28.33
N ASP A 772 -13.21 -15.36 28.26
CA ASP A 772 -13.52 -16.25 27.13
C ASP A 772 -15.01 -16.28 26.76
N TRP A 773 -15.91 -16.17 27.75
CA TRP A 773 -17.35 -16.13 27.50
C TRP A 773 -17.75 -14.92 26.63
N TYR A 774 -17.01 -13.81 26.71
CA TYR A 774 -17.25 -12.60 25.91
C TYR A 774 -16.93 -12.87 24.44
N MET A 775 -15.79 -13.50 24.17
CA MET A 775 -15.40 -13.94 22.83
C MET A 775 -16.42 -14.93 22.25
N ASN A 776 -16.90 -15.88 23.06
CA ASN A 776 -17.91 -16.85 22.64
C ASN A 776 -19.28 -16.19 22.39
N ALA A 777 -19.69 -15.22 23.21
CA ALA A 777 -20.91 -14.45 23.00
C ALA A 777 -20.85 -13.56 21.74
N ALA A 778 -19.69 -12.94 21.47
CA ALA A 778 -19.45 -12.19 20.25
C ALA A 778 -19.48 -13.09 19.00
N ARG A 779 -18.82 -14.27 19.07
CA ARG A 779 -18.87 -15.28 18.00
C ARG A 779 -20.26 -15.87 17.79
N ALA A 780 -21.13 -15.88 18.80
CA ALA A 780 -22.52 -16.31 18.68
C ALA A 780 -23.42 -15.28 17.93
N LEU A 781 -22.95 -14.06 17.68
CA LEU A 781 -23.68 -13.10 16.85
C LEU A 781 -23.78 -13.64 15.41
N PRO A 782 -24.96 -13.55 14.75
CA PRO A 782 -25.14 -14.07 13.39
C PRO A 782 -24.09 -13.63 12.35
N PRO A 783 -23.53 -12.40 12.38
CA PRO A 783 -22.48 -12.00 11.44
C PRO A 783 -21.09 -12.56 11.77
N TRP A 784 -20.88 -13.12 12.96
CA TRP A 784 -19.58 -13.65 13.39
C TRP A 784 -19.54 -15.18 13.33
N ASN A 785 -20.71 -15.83 13.28
CA ASN A 785 -20.85 -17.29 13.17
C ASN A 785 -21.09 -17.80 11.73
N PHE A 786 -20.97 -16.95 10.70
CA PHE A 786 -21.33 -17.35 9.33
C PHE A 786 -20.18 -18.12 8.66
N GLU A 787 -20.30 -19.45 8.61
CA GLU A 787 -19.31 -20.32 7.98
C GLU A 787 -19.42 -20.27 6.43
N PHE A 788 -18.58 -19.44 5.82
CA PHE A 788 -18.41 -19.44 4.37
C PHE A 788 -17.57 -20.63 3.88
N LYS A 789 -18.24 -21.64 3.32
CA LYS A 789 -17.60 -22.61 2.42
C LYS A 789 -17.33 -21.95 1.07
N PHE A 790 -16.08 -21.54 0.86
CA PHE A 790 -15.67 -21.01 -0.44
C PHE A 790 -15.69 -22.13 -1.49
N PRO A 791 -16.27 -21.88 -2.68
CA PRO A 791 -15.87 -22.61 -3.86
C PRO A 791 -14.35 -22.49 -4.04
N GLY A 792 -13.72 -23.50 -4.62
CA GLY A 792 -12.36 -23.33 -5.13
C GLY A 792 -12.30 -22.13 -6.09
N PRO A 793 -11.13 -21.48 -6.23
CA PRO A 793 -10.92 -20.42 -7.21
C PRO A 793 -11.37 -20.91 -8.60
N PRO A 794 -11.97 -20.06 -9.46
CA PRO A 794 -12.30 -20.47 -10.82
C PRO A 794 -11.02 -20.86 -11.58
N GLN A 795 -10.96 -22.10 -12.04
CA GLN A 795 -9.83 -22.69 -12.77
C GLN A 795 -9.97 -22.49 -14.28
N GLY A 796 -8.85 -22.29 -14.97
CA GLY A 796 -8.77 -22.06 -16.41
C GLY A 796 -8.20 -20.68 -16.77
N ASN A 797 -8.05 -20.41 -18.07
CA ASN A 797 -7.56 -19.13 -18.58
C ASN A 797 -8.58 -18.02 -18.27
N ARG A 798 -8.12 -16.93 -17.64
CA ARG A 798 -8.94 -15.76 -17.31
C ARG A 798 -8.60 -14.63 -18.29
N GLU A 799 -9.61 -13.91 -18.78
CA GLU A 799 -9.43 -12.68 -19.57
C GLU A 799 -10.06 -11.48 -18.85
N VAL A 800 -9.41 -10.32 -18.93
CA VAL A 800 -9.92 -9.04 -18.39
C VAL A 800 -10.95 -8.41 -19.33
N PHE A 801 -10.68 -8.53 -20.63
CA PHE A 801 -11.50 -8.05 -21.74
C PHE A 801 -11.64 -9.20 -22.73
N SER A 802 -12.85 -9.50 -23.21
CA SER A 802 -12.98 -10.55 -24.23
C SER A 802 -12.35 -10.07 -25.54
N THR A 803 -11.28 -10.74 -25.96
CA THR A 803 -10.54 -10.40 -27.19
C THR A 803 -11.23 -10.85 -28.48
N THR A 804 -12.35 -11.59 -28.39
CA THR A 804 -13.06 -12.10 -29.57
C THR A 804 -13.67 -10.97 -30.40
N THR A 805 -13.35 -10.94 -31.70
CA THR A 805 -13.87 -9.95 -32.67
C THR A 805 -15.39 -9.84 -32.62
N LEU A 806 -16.09 -10.97 -32.43
CA LEU A 806 -17.55 -11.02 -32.30
C LEU A 806 -18.04 -10.15 -31.13
N GLN A 807 -17.46 -10.27 -29.94
CA GLN A 807 -17.96 -9.58 -28.75
C GLN A 807 -17.49 -8.11 -28.70
N LEU A 808 -16.35 -7.77 -29.32
CA LEU A 808 -15.99 -6.37 -29.61
C LEU A 808 -17.00 -5.70 -30.56
N VAL A 809 -17.39 -6.39 -31.65
CA VAL A 809 -18.41 -5.90 -32.58
C VAL A 809 -19.78 -5.81 -31.92
N THR A 810 -20.20 -6.81 -31.14
CA THR A 810 -21.46 -6.78 -30.38
C THR A 810 -21.47 -5.65 -29.35
N GLY A 811 -20.36 -5.39 -28.65
CA GLY A 811 -20.21 -4.26 -27.75
C GLY A 811 -20.34 -2.91 -28.46
N ALA A 812 -19.70 -2.77 -29.63
CA ALA A 812 -19.85 -1.57 -30.47
C ALA A 812 -21.29 -1.37 -30.97
N MET A 813 -21.97 -2.45 -31.39
CA MET A 813 -23.38 -2.40 -31.78
C MET A 813 -24.29 -2.01 -30.60
N LEU A 814 -24.06 -2.54 -29.40
CA LEU A 814 -24.83 -2.17 -28.21
C LEU A 814 -24.57 -0.72 -27.80
N ALA A 815 -23.32 -0.25 -27.89
CA ALA A 815 -22.97 1.15 -27.65
C ALA A 815 -23.68 2.11 -28.62
N LEU A 816 -23.70 1.79 -29.93
CA LEU A 816 -24.44 2.54 -30.95
C LEU A 816 -25.95 2.51 -30.71
N GLY A 817 -26.51 1.35 -30.35
CA GLY A 817 -27.93 1.22 -30.00
C GLY A 817 -28.31 2.03 -28.76
N ALA A 818 -27.49 2.00 -27.71
CA ALA A 818 -27.69 2.78 -26.49
C ALA A 818 -27.54 4.30 -26.75
N ALA A 819 -26.60 4.70 -27.59
CA ALA A 819 -26.42 6.08 -28.05
C ALA A 819 -27.61 6.58 -28.89
N ALA A 820 -28.11 5.77 -29.82
CA ALA A 820 -29.30 6.08 -30.60
C ALA A 820 -30.56 6.18 -29.72
N PHE A 821 -30.71 5.27 -28.75
CA PHE A 821 -31.78 5.33 -27.74
C PHE A 821 -31.67 6.58 -26.87
N ALA A 822 -30.46 7.04 -26.55
CA ALA A 822 -30.24 8.24 -25.75
C ALA A 822 -30.74 9.55 -26.42
N LEU A 823 -30.77 9.56 -27.76
CA LEU A 823 -31.29 10.68 -28.56
C LEU A 823 -32.77 10.50 -28.95
N TYR A 824 -33.16 9.29 -29.34
CA TYR A 824 -34.45 9.02 -30.01
C TYR A 824 -35.38 8.05 -29.29
N GLY A 825 -34.97 7.45 -28.17
CA GLY A 825 -35.71 6.37 -27.49
C GLY A 825 -37.10 6.79 -27.00
N ARG A 826 -37.23 8.00 -26.43
CA ARG A 826 -38.53 8.53 -25.95
C ARG A 826 -39.53 8.78 -27.09
N PRO A 827 -39.22 9.53 -28.16
CA PRO A 827 -40.15 9.69 -29.29
C PRO A 827 -40.39 8.39 -30.06
N TRP A 828 -39.44 7.45 -30.10
CA TRP A 828 -39.64 6.14 -30.70
C TRP A 828 -40.66 5.29 -29.93
N ILE A 829 -40.52 5.17 -28.60
CA ILE A 829 -41.49 4.44 -27.75
C ILE A 829 -42.88 5.08 -27.80
N ALA A 830 -42.96 6.42 -27.85
CA ALA A 830 -44.24 7.12 -27.99
C ALA A 830 -44.98 6.76 -29.30
N ARG A 831 -44.25 6.60 -30.41
CA ARG A 831 -44.81 6.16 -31.71
C ARG A 831 -45.29 4.70 -31.70
N LEU A 832 -44.80 3.86 -30.80
CA LEU A 832 -45.22 2.47 -30.64
C LEU A 832 -46.51 2.31 -29.82
N GLY A 833 -47.11 3.40 -29.31
CA GLY A 833 -48.30 3.34 -28.45
C GLY A 833 -48.06 2.81 -27.04
N LEU A 834 -46.80 2.47 -26.70
CA LEU A 834 -46.39 1.86 -25.42
C LEU A 834 -46.07 2.90 -24.33
N ALA A 835 -46.86 3.98 -24.24
CA ALA A 835 -46.61 5.06 -23.29
C ALA A 835 -46.80 4.59 -21.83
N PRO A 836 -45.76 4.61 -20.98
CA PRO A 836 -45.88 4.10 -19.61
C PRO A 836 -46.43 5.16 -18.64
N VAL A 837 -47.14 4.69 -17.63
CA VAL A 837 -47.80 5.44 -16.52
C VAL A 837 -46.83 6.28 -15.65
N LEU A 838 -45.52 6.26 -15.94
CA LEU A 838 -44.48 6.93 -15.16
C LEU A 838 -44.39 8.45 -15.41
N ALA A 839 -45.06 8.98 -16.44
CA ALA A 839 -45.05 10.39 -16.80
C ALA A 839 -46.16 11.20 -16.08
N GLY A 840 -46.09 11.31 -14.76
CA GLY A 840 -47.01 12.13 -13.95
C GLY A 840 -46.74 13.64 -14.07
N GLY A 841 -47.00 14.23 -15.24
CA GLY A 841 -46.94 15.67 -15.50
C GLY A 841 -48.07 16.12 -16.43
N PRO A 842 -48.61 17.34 -16.28
CA PRO A 842 -49.73 17.82 -17.09
C PRO A 842 -49.31 17.98 -18.56
N PRO A 843 -50.22 17.78 -19.52
CA PRO A 843 -49.90 17.85 -20.95
C PRO A 843 -49.49 19.27 -21.35
N GLU A 844 -48.41 19.36 -22.13
CA GLU A 844 -48.02 20.60 -22.82
C GLU A 844 -49.12 20.98 -23.81
N ARG A 845 -49.56 22.24 -23.79
CA ARG A 845 -50.48 22.76 -24.81
C ARG A 845 -49.74 22.76 -26.15
N THR A 846 -50.32 22.09 -27.14
CA THR A 846 -49.97 22.27 -28.54
C THR A 846 -50.08 23.74 -28.92
N GLN A 847 -49.04 24.29 -29.53
CA GLN A 847 -49.14 25.55 -30.26
C GLN A 847 -49.94 25.29 -31.54
N GLU A 848 -51.20 25.69 -31.55
CA GLU A 848 -51.91 25.92 -32.80
C GLU A 848 -51.40 27.22 -33.45
N GLN A 849 -51.45 27.24 -34.78
CA GLN A 849 -51.05 28.37 -35.60
C GLN A 849 -52.21 29.37 -35.63
N ASP A 850 -51.93 30.65 -35.39
CA ASP A 850 -52.88 31.73 -35.72
C ASP A 850 -52.17 32.81 -36.55
N GLU A 851 -52.86 33.25 -37.60
CA GLU A 851 -52.47 34.33 -38.49
C GLU A 851 -52.68 35.72 -37.85
N PRO A 852 -52.10 36.80 -38.41
CA PRO A 852 -52.10 38.10 -37.76
C PRO A 852 -53.40 38.88 -38.03
N ASP A 853 -54.20 39.13 -36.99
CA ASP A 853 -55.35 40.03 -37.10
C ASP A 853 -55.10 41.41 -36.48
N GLN A 854 -55.78 42.41 -37.03
CA GLN A 854 -55.55 43.84 -36.79
C GLN A 854 -56.44 44.41 -35.67
N ASP A 855 -56.11 45.66 -35.29
CA ASP A 855 -56.87 46.53 -34.40
C ASP A 855 -57.14 46.06 -32.96
N GLN A 856 -56.48 46.75 -32.01
CA GLN A 856 -57.23 47.75 -31.24
C GLN A 856 -56.31 48.81 -30.61
N ARG A 857 -56.64 50.08 -30.87
CA ARG A 857 -56.08 51.25 -30.17
C ARG A 857 -56.98 51.59 -28.99
N GLN A 858 -56.42 51.86 -27.79
CA GLN A 858 -56.60 53.14 -27.07
C GLN A 858 -55.99 53.16 -25.63
N ARG A 859 -54.93 53.98 -25.48
CA ARG A 859 -54.56 54.81 -24.29
C ARG A 859 -54.12 54.14 -22.97
N PRO A 860 -53.38 54.87 -22.09
CA PRO A 860 -52.44 55.98 -22.34
C PRO A 860 -51.04 55.79 -21.69
N GLU A 861 -50.12 56.71 -21.99
CA GLU A 861 -48.71 56.73 -21.58
C GLU A 861 -48.48 57.11 -20.11
N LEU A 862 -47.42 56.56 -19.48
CA LEU A 862 -46.80 57.12 -18.26
C LEU A 862 -45.28 56.85 -18.20
N GLY A 863 -44.50 57.90 -18.51
CA GLY A 863 -43.17 58.26 -17.97
C GLY A 863 -42.06 57.22 -17.74
N ASN A 864 -40.98 57.31 -18.52
CA ASN A 864 -39.63 56.85 -18.14
C ASN A 864 -39.04 57.71 -16.99
N PRO A 865 -38.22 57.13 -16.10
CA PRO A 865 -37.17 57.84 -15.36
C PRO A 865 -35.77 57.54 -15.94
N GLN A 866 -34.96 58.59 -16.12
CA GLN A 866 -33.52 58.50 -16.41
C GLN A 866 -32.66 58.67 -15.12
N PRO A 867 -31.34 58.41 -15.15
CA PRO A 867 -30.56 58.08 -13.94
C PRO A 867 -30.03 59.29 -13.16
N GLY A 868 -29.77 59.11 -11.86
CA GLY A 868 -29.27 60.15 -10.96
C GLY A 868 -28.14 59.72 -10.01
N HIS A 869 -27.00 60.40 -10.15
CA HIS A 869 -25.89 60.68 -9.22
C HIS A 869 -25.32 59.66 -8.23
N VAL A 870 -23.98 59.58 -8.27
CA VAL A 870 -23.06 58.96 -7.30
C VAL A 870 -22.40 60.04 -6.44
N VAL A 871 -22.19 59.76 -5.15
CA VAL A 871 -21.29 60.50 -4.23
C VAL A 871 -20.49 59.47 -3.41
N PRO A 872 -19.16 59.62 -3.22
CA PRO A 872 -18.30 58.54 -2.72
C PRO A 872 -18.22 58.46 -1.18
N ARG A 873 -17.77 57.30 -0.67
CA ARG A 873 -17.26 57.15 0.71
C ARG A 873 -15.74 57.01 0.67
N GLN A 874 -15.05 57.74 1.56
CA GLN A 874 -13.61 57.64 1.77
C GLN A 874 -13.26 56.54 2.77
N GLU A 875 -12.08 55.95 2.60
CA GLU A 875 -11.37 55.16 3.62
C GLU A 875 -10.61 56.11 4.58
N PRO A 876 -10.37 55.71 5.84
CA PRO A 876 -9.45 56.42 6.73
C PRO A 876 -8.06 55.77 6.75
N ASP A 877 -7.05 56.59 6.45
CA ASP A 877 -5.63 56.33 6.73
C ASP A 877 -5.29 56.59 8.23
N PRO A 878 -4.12 56.14 8.73
CA PRO A 878 -3.76 56.20 10.15
C PRO A 878 -3.01 57.50 10.57
N ASP A 879 -2.51 57.46 11.81
CA ASP A 879 -1.52 58.33 12.46
C ASP A 879 -1.94 59.72 12.99
N GLN A 880 -1.50 59.96 14.25
CA GLN A 880 -1.37 61.24 14.98
C GLN A 880 -2.63 61.98 15.50
N ASP A 881 -2.66 62.56 16.71
CA ASP A 881 -1.85 62.30 17.93
C ASP A 881 -2.44 62.97 19.20
N GLN A 882 -2.09 62.41 20.37
CA GLN A 882 -1.79 63.05 21.68
C GLN A 882 -2.85 63.75 22.61
N HIS A 883 -2.68 63.39 23.90
CA HIS A 883 -3.02 64.06 25.19
C HIS A 883 -4.51 64.09 25.68
N GLY A 884 -4.82 63.67 26.93
CA GLY A 884 -4.02 62.97 27.97
C GLY A 884 -4.70 62.94 29.36
N ALA A 885 -4.24 62.02 30.24
CA ALA A 885 -4.53 61.88 31.69
C ALA A 885 -5.99 61.57 32.13
N ASP A 886 -6.32 60.66 33.06
CA ASP A 886 -5.64 59.57 33.81
C ASP A 886 -6.74 58.50 34.11
N GLU A 887 -6.57 57.30 34.70
CA GLU A 887 -5.47 56.62 35.43
C GLU A 887 -5.55 55.08 35.17
N ASP A 888 -4.70 54.27 35.82
CA ASP A 888 -4.61 52.77 35.77
C ASP A 888 -4.21 52.30 37.22
N PRO A 889 -3.94 51.02 37.62
CA PRO A 889 -3.86 49.79 36.81
C PRO A 889 -4.37 48.46 37.41
N ALA A 890 -4.22 47.43 36.56
CA ALA A 890 -3.95 46.01 36.84
C ALA A 890 -5.12 45.10 37.32
N LEU A 891 -5.53 44.06 36.58
CA LEU A 891 -4.79 42.84 36.11
C LEU A 891 -4.46 41.86 37.26
N SER A 892 -4.56 40.54 37.09
CA SER A 892 -5.08 39.68 36.00
C SER A 892 -5.19 38.24 36.49
#